data_AF-A0A4R2CFR5-F1
#
_entry.id   AF-A0A4R2CFR5-F1
#
_cell.length_a   1.000
_cell.length_b   1.000
_cell.length_c   1.000
_cell.angle_alpha   90.00
_cell.angle_beta   90.00
_cell.angle_gamma   90.00
#
_symmetry.space_group_name_H-M   'P 1'
#
loop_
_entity.id
_entity.type
_entity.pdbx_description
1 polymer ?
#
loop_
_entity_poly.entity_id
_entity_poly.type
_entity_poly.pdbx_seq_one_letter_code
_entity_poly.pdbx_strand_id
1 'polypeptide(L)'
;MIAADPRHRYIRRMRRGFFTAVVSIFVGFVLAGFAVPAVAASSLSGDVIDSMQFTYEVTPDGVLQVREEIVYRFGPSSGRHGIVRDLVIREPYVDDDSKDQRYDISNVSVSSPSGDSAEFTETVNKANNDRDQTLQLKIGSANRTVTNPTATYVIEYEVRGSLRHFDDHSELYWDATGTLTEAVTKNVSVSVTVPQGVQAATCFAGPQGSTTACDSATVSGGVGQYRQALLDSFNGLTVVASITAGAVTNDTPLLSDAPGLLERQGLTVGGLIASGVVTIGAIIAAVLYGRNGNKDQRFAGMPPGTFPPDGMAAQVVKDDLREDQIPVAFSPPRIPVAEGGLLIDAKANTTETAATLIDLAVRGAVRIDNNGPEQKAVLLNPAAATIPHEQVLMQGLFPTLQPGSEIVLERRPTGDTSMRQAHDAMIGQLRQQIQQRQWYLRMPRAGGGSSFASGARCACIAMVGFWVFGAGFAGTAIAAATGGLGRAASIAIPVLAVIVAIGLWIGKRSQGQRNPAGRAVTDQLIGFRTYLATAEADQLRFEEGEDIFSKYLPWAIAFGLADRWQRVCAQLVAAGRITPDPYWYSGPAYYSSGFAAGSISQTVANTFDPPPAPAGSGGGGGSSSGFSGGSSGGGGGGGGTSSW
;
A
#
# COMPACT_ATOMS: atom_id res chain seq x y z
N MET A 1 -46.55 -18.00 -15.70
CA MET A 1 -45.92 -16.67 -15.58
C MET A 1 -46.21 -16.13 -14.18
N ILE A 2 -45.20 -15.79 -13.39
CA ILE A 2 -45.37 -15.10 -12.10
C ILE A 2 -44.44 -13.88 -12.13
N ALA A 3 -45.00 -12.69 -11.86
CA ALA A 3 -44.29 -11.43 -11.98
C ALA A 3 -43.22 -11.28 -10.88
N ALA A 4 -41.99 -10.96 -11.28
CA ALA A 4 -40.89 -10.70 -10.34
C ALA A 4 -40.93 -9.26 -9.83
N ASP A 5 -40.92 -9.08 -8.50
CA ASP A 5 -40.93 -7.78 -7.81
C ASP A 5 -39.81 -6.84 -8.34
N PRO A 6 -40.14 -5.64 -8.86
CA PRO A 6 -39.15 -4.70 -9.38
C PRO A 6 -38.16 -4.17 -8.31
N ARG A 7 -38.50 -4.20 -7.01
CA ARG A 7 -37.63 -3.66 -5.94
C ARG A 7 -36.31 -4.44 -5.81
N HIS A 8 -36.33 -5.75 -6.09
CA HIS A 8 -35.13 -6.60 -5.99
C HIS A 8 -34.08 -6.33 -7.08
N ARG A 9 -34.45 -5.77 -8.24
CA ARG A 9 -33.50 -5.43 -9.31
C ARG A 9 -32.74 -4.13 -9.03
N TYR A 10 -33.36 -3.19 -8.33
CA TYR A 10 -32.80 -1.86 -8.06
C TYR A 10 -31.58 -1.92 -7.11
N ILE A 11 -31.72 -2.65 -5.99
CA ILE A 11 -30.66 -2.81 -4.98
C ILE A 11 -29.45 -3.59 -5.54
N ARG A 12 -29.68 -4.55 -6.45
CA ARG A 12 -28.61 -5.32 -7.11
C ARG A 12 -27.82 -4.47 -8.13
N ARG A 13 -28.49 -3.52 -8.81
CA ARG A 13 -27.83 -2.53 -9.70
C ARG A 13 -27.03 -1.49 -8.90
N MET A 14 -27.56 -0.91 -7.82
CA MET A 14 -26.79 0.02 -6.96
C MET A 14 -25.52 -0.61 -6.39
N ARG A 15 -25.58 -1.87 -5.92
CA ARG A 15 -24.39 -2.56 -5.38
C ARG A 15 -23.31 -2.82 -6.43
N ARG A 16 -23.68 -3.13 -7.69
CA ARG A 16 -22.72 -3.21 -8.78
C ARG A 16 -22.19 -1.83 -9.15
N GLY A 17 -23.06 -0.84 -9.31
CA GLY A 17 -22.69 0.55 -9.63
C GLY A 17 -21.72 1.19 -8.64
N PHE A 18 -21.92 0.98 -7.34
CA PHE A 18 -21.00 1.47 -6.30
C PHE A 18 -19.65 0.74 -6.33
N PHE A 19 -19.64 -0.58 -6.54
CA PHE A 19 -18.41 -1.35 -6.62
C PHE A 19 -17.62 -1.02 -7.90
N THR A 20 -18.30 -0.83 -9.03
CA THR A 20 -17.67 -0.33 -10.27
C THR A 20 -17.20 1.11 -10.10
N ALA A 21 -17.94 2.00 -9.43
CA ALA A 21 -17.47 3.36 -9.18
C ALA A 21 -16.19 3.39 -8.33
N VAL A 22 -16.14 2.60 -7.24
CA VAL A 22 -14.94 2.49 -6.40
C VAL A 22 -13.76 1.88 -7.18
N VAL A 23 -13.99 0.82 -7.97
CA VAL A 23 -12.94 0.21 -8.81
C VAL A 23 -12.51 1.15 -9.94
N SER A 24 -13.41 1.91 -10.56
CA SER A 24 -13.08 2.89 -11.62
C SER A 24 -12.36 4.11 -11.07
N ILE A 25 -12.67 4.56 -9.85
CA ILE A 25 -11.88 5.59 -9.15
C ILE A 25 -10.49 5.04 -8.81
N PHE A 26 -10.39 3.79 -8.35
CA PHE A 26 -9.11 3.15 -8.04
C PHE A 26 -8.24 2.93 -9.29
N VAL A 27 -8.82 2.42 -10.39
CA VAL A 27 -8.16 2.26 -11.69
C VAL A 27 -7.84 3.62 -12.32
N GLY A 28 -8.68 4.64 -12.12
CA GLY A 28 -8.42 6.01 -12.54
C GLY A 28 -7.23 6.63 -11.81
N PHE A 29 -7.15 6.47 -10.48
CA PHE A 29 -5.98 6.90 -9.69
C PHE A 29 -4.71 6.10 -10.04
N VAL A 30 -4.83 4.81 -10.32
CA VAL A 30 -3.72 3.97 -10.78
C VAL A 30 -3.24 4.43 -12.16
N LEU A 31 -4.12 4.60 -13.15
CA LEU A 31 -3.73 5.06 -14.49
C LEU A 31 -3.21 6.51 -14.50
N ALA A 32 -3.75 7.40 -13.66
CA ALA A 32 -3.22 8.75 -13.49
C ALA A 32 -1.86 8.76 -12.74
N GLY A 33 -1.62 7.81 -11.83
CA GLY A 33 -0.34 7.65 -11.12
C GLY A 33 0.73 6.90 -11.92
N PHE A 34 0.35 6.12 -12.92
CA PHE A 34 1.25 5.44 -13.87
C PHE A 34 1.52 6.24 -15.15
N ALA A 35 0.94 7.44 -15.29
CA ALA A 35 1.40 8.44 -16.23
C ALA A 35 2.75 9.02 -15.75
N VAL A 36 3.80 8.19 -15.81
CA VAL A 36 5.18 8.67 -15.75
C VAL A 36 5.31 9.71 -16.87
N PRO A 37 5.59 10.99 -16.57
CA PRO A 37 5.89 11.93 -17.63
C PRO A 37 7.08 11.34 -18.39
N ALA A 38 6.91 11.12 -19.69
CA ALA A 38 7.98 10.58 -20.50
C ALA A 38 9.15 11.58 -20.43
N VAL A 39 10.16 11.25 -19.63
CA VAL A 39 11.41 11.98 -19.59
C VAL A 39 12.00 11.77 -20.96
N ALA A 40 11.84 12.77 -21.83
CA ALA A 40 12.49 12.79 -23.12
C ALA A 40 13.98 12.70 -22.84
N ALA A 41 14.60 11.58 -23.21
CA ALA A 41 16.05 11.47 -23.17
C ALA A 41 16.58 12.58 -24.08
N SER A 42 17.29 13.56 -23.51
CA SER A 42 17.90 14.64 -24.26
C SER A 42 18.95 14.04 -25.20
N SER A 43 18.54 13.79 -26.44
CA SER A 43 19.47 13.59 -27.53
C SER A 43 20.26 14.88 -27.68
N LEU A 44 21.56 14.84 -27.38
CA LEU A 44 22.50 15.94 -27.57
C LEU A 44 22.19 16.63 -28.91
N SER A 45 21.70 17.87 -28.84
CA SER A 45 21.12 18.62 -29.97
C SER A 45 22.11 18.89 -31.10
N GLY A 46 23.41 18.73 -30.81
CA GLY A 46 24.52 19.11 -31.67
C GLY A 46 24.83 20.61 -31.62
N ASP A 47 24.30 21.33 -30.63
CA ASP A 47 24.54 22.76 -30.43
C ASP A 47 26.00 23.05 -30.07
N VAL A 48 26.46 24.23 -30.48
CA VAL A 48 27.78 24.77 -30.16
C VAL A 48 27.61 26.26 -29.87
N ILE A 49 28.21 26.74 -28.79
CA ILE A 49 28.33 28.18 -28.57
C ILE A 49 29.66 28.63 -29.17
N ASP A 50 29.62 29.46 -30.22
CA ASP A 50 30.81 29.87 -30.98
C ASP A 50 31.65 30.94 -30.25
N SER A 51 31.00 31.75 -29.41
CA SER A 51 31.64 32.64 -28.43
C SER A 51 30.68 33.00 -27.30
N MET A 52 31.21 33.18 -26.10
CA MET A 52 30.53 33.84 -24.98
C MET A 52 31.43 34.96 -24.44
N GLN A 53 30.94 36.19 -24.52
CA GLN A 53 31.67 37.37 -24.03
C GLN A 53 30.92 37.96 -22.85
N PHE A 54 31.62 38.17 -21.74
CA PHE A 54 31.07 38.70 -20.52
C PHE A 54 31.76 40.03 -20.17
N THR A 55 30.96 41.05 -19.91
CA THR A 55 31.42 42.31 -19.32
C THR A 55 30.77 42.46 -17.96
N TYR A 56 31.62 42.54 -16.93
CA TYR A 56 31.25 42.63 -15.53
C TYR A 56 31.77 43.94 -14.96
N GLU A 57 30.87 44.80 -14.48
CA GLU A 57 31.21 46.05 -13.80
C GLU A 57 30.65 46.02 -12.38
N VAL A 58 31.54 46.06 -11.38
CA VAL A 58 31.15 46.16 -9.97
C VAL A 58 31.04 47.64 -9.60
N THR A 59 29.87 48.07 -9.15
CA THR A 59 29.61 49.43 -8.72
C THR A 59 30.18 49.70 -7.31
N PRO A 60 30.42 50.98 -6.93
CA PRO A 60 30.83 51.34 -5.56
C PRO A 60 29.82 50.95 -4.46
N ASP A 61 28.56 50.68 -4.79
CA ASP A 61 27.53 50.21 -3.85
C ASP A 61 27.34 48.68 -3.84
N GLY A 62 28.16 47.93 -4.58
CA GLY A 62 28.22 46.46 -4.53
C GLY A 62 27.20 45.74 -5.42
N VAL A 63 26.77 46.38 -6.50
CA VAL A 63 26.00 45.74 -7.57
C VAL A 63 26.96 45.30 -8.67
N LEU A 64 26.81 44.06 -9.14
CA LEU A 64 27.45 43.58 -10.35
C LEU A 64 26.51 43.85 -11.52
N GLN A 65 26.90 44.76 -12.41
CA GLN A 65 26.25 44.94 -13.71
C GLN A 65 26.85 43.92 -14.69
N VAL A 66 25.98 43.15 -15.34
CA VAL A 66 26.36 42.07 -16.25
C VAL A 66 25.85 42.38 -17.66
N ARG A 67 26.74 42.22 -18.64
CA ARG A 67 26.39 42.04 -20.04
C ARG A 67 26.97 40.72 -20.55
N GLU A 68 26.11 39.82 -21.00
CA GLU A 68 26.47 38.58 -21.68
C GLU A 68 26.19 38.73 -23.19
N GLU A 69 27.15 38.39 -24.04
CA GLU A 69 26.95 38.29 -25.50
C GLU A 69 27.27 36.86 -25.95
N ILE A 70 26.23 36.17 -26.43
CA ILE A 70 26.23 34.74 -26.70
C ILE A 70 25.98 34.53 -28.20
N VAL A 71 26.95 33.95 -28.90
CA VAL A 71 26.81 33.55 -30.32
C VAL A 71 26.50 32.06 -30.36
N TYR A 72 25.20 31.74 -30.40
CA TYR A 72 24.68 30.38 -30.29
C TYR A 72 24.48 29.76 -31.68
N ARG A 73 25.14 28.62 -31.94
CA ARG A 73 24.96 27.84 -33.18
C ARG A 73 24.10 26.62 -32.91
N PHE A 74 22.95 26.61 -33.56
CA PHE A 74 21.94 25.57 -33.42
C PHE A 74 22.32 24.31 -34.21
N GLY A 75 22.37 23.18 -33.51
CA GLY A 75 22.52 21.84 -34.07
C GLY A 75 21.26 21.38 -34.85
N PRO A 76 21.32 20.21 -35.51
CA PRO A 76 20.28 19.78 -36.44
C PRO A 76 18.92 19.42 -35.79
N SER A 77 18.91 19.09 -34.50
CA SER A 77 17.73 18.60 -33.77
C SER A 77 17.27 19.52 -32.63
N SER A 78 17.74 20.77 -32.61
CA SER A 78 17.51 21.78 -31.55
C SER A 78 16.12 22.44 -31.58
N GLY A 79 15.28 22.22 -32.59
CA GLY A 79 13.99 22.91 -32.76
C GLY A 79 14.13 24.37 -33.24
N ARG A 80 15.14 25.09 -32.77
CA ARG A 80 15.53 26.44 -33.21
C ARG A 80 14.48 27.53 -32.94
N HIS A 81 13.80 27.50 -31.80
CA HIS A 81 12.89 28.57 -31.37
C HIS A 81 13.57 29.64 -30.51
N GLY A 82 14.69 29.30 -29.87
CA GLY A 82 15.59 30.25 -29.22
C GLY A 82 16.52 29.58 -28.22
N ILE A 83 16.94 30.31 -27.19
CA ILE A 83 17.78 29.79 -26.10
C ILE A 83 17.08 29.87 -24.75
N VAL A 84 17.46 28.96 -23.86
CA VAL A 84 17.21 29.06 -22.42
C VAL A 84 18.53 29.50 -21.77
N ARG A 85 18.49 30.56 -20.96
CA ARG A 85 19.58 30.97 -20.09
C ARG A 85 19.12 30.85 -18.64
N ASP A 86 19.70 29.89 -17.93
CA ASP A 86 19.46 29.66 -16.51
C ASP A 86 20.49 30.45 -15.69
N LEU A 87 20.02 31.19 -14.68
CA LEU A 87 20.81 32.00 -13.75
C LEU A 87 20.49 31.60 -12.30
N VAL A 88 21.49 31.19 -11.51
CA VAL A 88 21.32 30.84 -10.09
C VAL A 88 20.97 32.09 -9.28
N ILE A 89 19.89 32.00 -8.49
CA ILE A 89 19.40 33.08 -7.61
C ILE A 89 19.38 32.66 -6.13
N ARG A 90 19.54 31.37 -5.83
CA ARG A 90 19.66 30.83 -4.47
C ARG A 90 20.41 29.50 -4.50
N GLU A 91 21.32 29.30 -3.56
CA GLU A 91 22.03 28.03 -3.33
C GLU A 91 22.45 27.88 -1.86
N PRO A 92 22.71 26.67 -1.35
CA PRO A 92 23.28 26.45 -0.01
C PRO A 92 24.57 27.25 0.19
N TYR A 93 24.65 28.01 1.28
CA TYR A 93 25.84 28.79 1.57
C TYR A 93 26.98 27.88 2.04
N VAL A 94 28.16 28.05 1.44
CA VAL A 94 29.32 27.15 1.64
C VAL A 94 29.87 27.21 3.07
N ASP A 95 29.81 28.38 3.71
CA ASP A 95 30.41 28.60 5.03
C ASP A 95 29.44 28.33 6.21
N ASP A 96 28.12 28.27 5.97
CA ASP A 96 27.09 27.95 6.96
C ASP A 96 25.93 27.18 6.31
N ASP A 97 25.86 25.86 6.58
CA ASP A 97 24.88 24.95 5.98
C ASP A 97 23.43 25.23 6.42
N SER A 98 23.20 26.08 7.43
CA SER A 98 21.89 26.54 7.88
C SER A 98 21.33 27.68 7.02
N LYS A 99 22.19 28.32 6.21
CA LYS A 99 21.87 29.46 5.34
C LYS A 99 21.90 29.08 3.87
N ASP A 100 21.15 29.85 3.09
CA ASP A 100 21.27 29.87 1.64
C ASP A 100 21.76 31.25 1.22
N GLN A 101 22.79 31.29 0.37
CA GLN A 101 23.20 32.50 -0.32
C GLN A 101 22.18 32.83 -1.41
N ARG A 102 21.93 34.12 -1.63
CA ARG A 102 21.00 34.64 -2.62
C ARG A 102 21.69 35.61 -3.55
N TYR A 103 21.24 35.60 -4.80
CA TYR A 103 21.59 36.57 -5.83
C TYR A 103 20.29 37.24 -6.28
N ASP A 104 20.09 38.48 -5.85
CA ASP A 104 18.92 39.24 -6.27
C ASP A 104 19.22 39.84 -7.64
N ILE A 105 18.65 39.21 -8.68
CA ILE A 105 18.76 39.62 -10.09
C ILE A 105 17.63 40.59 -10.43
N SER A 106 17.98 41.72 -11.05
CA SER A 106 17.03 42.75 -11.48
C SER A 106 17.40 43.36 -12.83
N ASN A 107 16.49 44.17 -13.39
CA ASN A 107 16.71 44.95 -14.61
C ASN A 107 17.13 44.12 -15.84
N VAL A 108 16.62 42.89 -15.93
CA VAL A 108 16.86 41.97 -17.05
C VAL A 108 16.33 42.57 -18.35
N SER A 109 17.20 42.64 -19.36
CA SER A 109 16.84 42.98 -20.73
C SER A 109 17.56 42.07 -21.72
N VAL A 110 16.93 41.85 -22.87
CA VAL A 110 17.43 40.94 -23.91
C VAL A 110 17.32 41.62 -25.27
N SER A 111 18.35 41.51 -26.09
CA SER A 111 18.35 41.94 -27.48
C SER A 111 19.03 40.92 -28.38
N SER A 112 18.77 40.98 -29.70
CA SER A 112 19.39 40.10 -30.68
C SER A 112 20.01 40.91 -31.83
N PRO A 113 21.33 41.13 -31.83
CA PRO A 113 22.03 41.80 -32.93
C PRO A 113 21.90 41.10 -34.29
N SER A 114 21.58 39.80 -34.32
CA SER A 114 21.32 39.02 -35.54
C SER A 114 19.91 39.20 -36.13
N GLY A 115 18.99 39.88 -35.42
CA GLY A 115 17.60 40.10 -35.86
C GLY A 115 16.63 38.95 -35.56
N ASP A 116 17.03 38.04 -34.68
CA ASP A 116 16.19 36.94 -34.18
C ASP A 116 15.24 37.42 -33.07
N SER A 117 14.33 36.57 -32.59
CA SER A 117 13.40 36.98 -31.55
C SER A 117 14.12 37.14 -30.21
N ALA A 118 14.07 38.35 -29.65
CA ALA A 118 14.53 38.67 -28.30
C ALA A 118 13.37 38.75 -27.28
N GLU A 119 12.17 38.31 -27.66
CA GLU A 119 11.07 38.05 -26.71
C GLU A 119 11.57 37.06 -25.65
N PHE A 120 11.23 37.27 -24.37
CA PHE A 120 11.60 36.34 -23.31
C PHE A 120 10.51 36.21 -22.24
N THR A 121 10.61 35.12 -21.48
CA THR A 121 9.80 34.87 -20.29
C THR A 121 10.68 34.42 -19.13
N GLU A 122 10.31 34.83 -17.92
CA GLU A 122 11.00 34.48 -16.68
C GLU A 122 10.23 33.38 -15.94
N THR A 123 10.94 32.40 -15.37
CA THR A 123 10.36 31.39 -14.49
C THR A 123 11.38 30.97 -13.44
N VAL A 124 10.97 30.90 -12.16
CA VAL A 124 11.83 30.40 -11.09
C VAL A 124 11.68 28.88 -10.97
N ASN A 125 12.71 28.17 -11.38
CA ASN A 125 12.86 26.74 -11.13
C ASN A 125 13.43 26.52 -9.72
N LYS A 126 13.02 25.42 -9.07
CA LYS A 126 13.44 25.08 -7.71
C LYS A 126 13.89 23.62 -7.62
N ALA A 127 14.99 23.39 -6.93
CA ALA A 127 15.56 22.07 -6.67
C ALA A 127 15.95 21.94 -5.19
N ASN A 128 16.42 20.74 -4.79
CA ASN A 128 17.01 20.48 -3.47
C ASN A 128 16.17 20.99 -2.27
N ASN A 129 14.85 20.75 -2.33
CA ASN A 129 13.90 21.20 -1.31
C ASN A 129 13.86 22.73 -1.13
N ASP A 130 13.76 23.47 -2.25
CA ASP A 130 13.71 24.93 -2.35
C ASP A 130 15.00 25.66 -1.93
N ARG A 131 16.10 24.94 -1.62
CA ARG A 131 17.42 25.55 -1.34
C ARG A 131 18.12 26.04 -2.60
N ASP A 132 18.03 25.28 -3.68
CA ASP A 132 18.55 25.66 -4.99
C ASP A 132 17.42 26.30 -5.79
N GLN A 133 17.62 27.53 -6.27
CA GLN A 133 16.66 28.23 -7.12
C GLN A 133 17.36 28.93 -8.29
N THR A 134 16.73 28.84 -9.46
CA THR A 134 17.29 29.28 -10.73
C THR A 134 16.25 30.12 -11.46
N LEU A 135 16.60 31.36 -11.81
CA LEU A 135 15.85 32.19 -12.72
C LEU A 135 16.12 31.72 -14.15
N GLN A 136 15.12 31.10 -14.77
CA GLN A 136 15.15 30.69 -16.16
C GLN A 136 14.66 31.81 -17.06
N LEU A 137 15.54 32.30 -17.93
CA LEU A 137 15.22 33.21 -19.03
C LEU A 137 15.00 32.38 -20.29
N LYS A 138 13.74 32.16 -20.65
CA LYS A 138 13.39 31.48 -21.91
C LYS A 138 13.23 32.51 -23.01
N ILE A 139 14.27 32.65 -23.85
CA ILE A 139 14.43 33.67 -24.89
C ILE A 139 14.12 33.07 -26.26
N GLY A 140 13.36 33.77 -27.09
CA GLY A 140 12.96 33.31 -28.43
C GLY A 140 11.45 33.36 -28.64
N SER A 141 10.94 32.64 -29.64
CA SER A 141 9.50 32.61 -29.90
C SER A 141 9.02 31.24 -30.37
N ALA A 142 8.03 30.68 -29.68
CA ALA A 142 7.43 29.38 -30.02
C ALA A 142 6.78 29.38 -31.42
N ASN A 143 6.47 30.56 -31.96
CA ASN A 143 5.82 30.73 -33.26
C ASN A 143 6.79 31.11 -34.39
N ARG A 144 8.10 31.32 -34.11
CA ARG A 144 9.10 31.71 -35.11
C ARG A 144 10.39 30.93 -34.92
N THR A 145 10.73 30.10 -35.91
CA THR A 145 12.01 29.40 -35.98
C THR A 145 13.13 30.36 -36.43
N VAL A 146 14.31 30.26 -35.80
CA VAL A 146 15.55 30.90 -36.21
C VAL A 146 16.01 30.31 -37.54
N THR A 147 16.01 31.14 -38.58
CA THR A 147 16.30 30.71 -39.97
C THR A 147 17.79 30.51 -40.24
N ASN A 148 18.64 31.24 -39.52
CA ASN A 148 20.09 31.10 -39.62
C ASN A 148 20.59 29.90 -38.79
N PRO A 149 21.75 29.30 -39.11
CA PRO A 149 22.36 28.29 -38.26
C PRO A 149 22.90 28.85 -36.94
N THR A 150 23.08 30.17 -36.85
CA THR A 150 23.63 30.88 -35.69
C THR A 150 22.76 32.10 -35.40
N ALA A 151 22.52 32.38 -34.12
CA ALA A 151 21.92 33.62 -33.62
C ALA A 151 22.84 34.26 -32.58
N THR A 152 22.77 35.59 -32.43
CA THR A 152 23.44 36.33 -31.38
C THR A 152 22.41 36.89 -30.42
N TYR A 153 22.63 36.65 -29.13
CA TYR A 153 21.82 37.20 -28.04
C TYR A 153 22.71 38.04 -27.14
N VAL A 154 22.21 39.20 -26.72
CA VAL A 154 22.82 40.04 -25.68
C VAL A 154 21.83 40.11 -24.52
N ILE A 155 22.30 39.74 -23.33
CA ILE A 155 21.52 39.72 -22.09
C ILE A 155 22.19 40.68 -21.12
N GLU A 156 21.45 41.66 -20.62
CA GLU A 156 21.94 42.66 -19.66
C GLU A 156 21.09 42.61 -18.39
N TYR A 157 21.73 42.56 -17.22
CA TYR A 157 21.07 42.48 -15.92
C TYR A 157 21.97 42.96 -14.78
N GLU A 158 21.38 43.18 -13.61
CA GLU A 158 22.09 43.58 -12.39
C GLU A 158 21.96 42.50 -11.32
N VAL A 159 23.01 42.29 -10.52
CA VAL A 159 23.05 41.31 -9.44
C VAL A 159 23.49 41.97 -8.13
N ARG A 160 22.74 41.76 -7.04
CA ARG A 160 23.19 42.03 -5.68
C ARG A 160 23.46 40.72 -4.92
N GLY A 161 24.52 40.69 -4.12
CA GLY A 161 24.94 39.50 -3.34
C GLY A 161 26.03 38.64 -3.99
N SER A 162 26.65 39.12 -5.08
CA SER A 162 27.70 38.45 -5.85
C SER A 162 29.12 38.58 -5.28
N LEU A 163 29.32 39.43 -4.27
CA LEU A 163 30.61 39.71 -3.66
C LEU A 163 30.81 38.94 -2.34
N ARG A 164 32.08 38.75 -1.97
CA ARG A 164 32.51 38.24 -0.67
C ARG A 164 33.46 39.24 0.00
N HIS A 165 33.36 39.34 1.32
CA HIS A 165 34.12 40.24 2.17
C HIS A 165 35.23 39.50 2.92
N PHE A 166 36.44 40.06 2.93
CA PHE A 166 37.58 39.63 3.75
C PHE A 166 38.19 40.84 4.48
N ASP A 167 38.96 40.60 5.54
CA ASP A 167 39.54 41.67 6.36
C ASP A 167 40.50 42.60 5.58
N ASP A 168 41.14 42.09 4.51
CA ASP A 168 42.17 42.78 3.72
C ASP A 168 41.77 43.10 2.27
N HIS A 169 40.66 42.53 1.77
CA HIS A 169 40.12 42.78 0.43
C HIS A 169 38.64 42.39 0.31
N SER A 170 38.00 42.78 -0.78
CA SER A 170 36.74 42.18 -1.23
C SER A 170 37.02 41.33 -2.48
N GLU A 171 36.20 40.32 -2.79
CA GLU A 171 36.31 39.59 -4.06
C GLU A 171 34.98 39.46 -4.80
N LEU A 172 35.06 39.41 -6.13
CA LEU A 172 34.04 38.82 -7.00
C LEU A 172 34.53 37.43 -7.39
N TYR A 173 33.94 36.37 -6.82
CA TYR A 173 34.17 34.97 -7.20
C TYR A 173 32.89 34.44 -7.87
N TRP A 174 32.89 34.37 -9.20
CA TRP A 174 31.68 34.26 -10.01
C TRP A 174 31.76 33.20 -11.11
N ASP A 175 30.77 32.33 -11.18
CA ASP A 175 30.66 31.26 -12.18
C ASP A 175 30.14 31.81 -13.52
N ALA A 176 31.02 32.40 -14.32
CA ALA A 176 30.62 33.18 -15.51
C ALA A 176 29.68 32.44 -16.48
N THR A 177 30.06 31.23 -16.90
CA THR A 177 29.18 30.38 -17.74
C THR A 177 28.25 29.49 -16.92
N GLY A 178 28.66 29.13 -15.70
CA GLY A 178 28.16 27.96 -14.95
C GLY A 178 28.48 26.63 -15.63
N THR A 179 28.03 25.53 -15.00
CA THR A 179 28.33 24.13 -15.37
C THR A 179 27.10 23.35 -15.88
N LEU A 180 25.95 24.01 -16.11
CA LEU A 180 24.72 23.37 -16.59
C LEU A 180 24.53 23.49 -18.12
N THR A 181 25.49 24.06 -18.84
CA THR A 181 25.46 24.26 -20.30
C THR A 181 25.75 22.94 -21.03
N GLU A 182 24.76 22.42 -21.77
CA GLU A 182 24.93 21.17 -22.54
C GLU A 182 25.80 21.36 -23.80
N ALA A 183 25.79 22.56 -24.38
CA ALA A 183 26.48 22.87 -25.63
C ALA A 183 28.00 23.07 -25.42
N VAL A 184 28.81 22.51 -26.33
CA VAL A 184 30.25 22.77 -26.36
C VAL A 184 30.49 24.26 -26.62
N THR A 185 31.22 24.92 -25.73
CA THR A 185 31.38 26.38 -25.74
C THR A 185 32.82 26.75 -26.13
N LYS A 186 32.95 27.63 -27.11
CA LYS A 186 34.23 28.09 -27.65
C LYS A 186 34.43 29.56 -27.30
N ASN A 187 35.68 30.01 -27.35
CA ASN A 187 36.06 31.43 -27.28
C ASN A 187 35.34 32.19 -26.16
N VAL A 188 35.46 31.70 -24.92
CA VAL A 188 34.94 32.40 -23.75
C VAL A 188 35.91 33.50 -23.35
N SER A 189 35.41 34.71 -23.15
CA SER A 189 36.19 35.81 -22.57
C SER A 189 35.37 36.59 -21.56
N VAL A 190 35.98 36.89 -20.40
CA VAL A 190 35.38 37.71 -19.35
C VAL A 190 36.26 38.94 -19.15
N SER A 191 35.63 40.11 -19.05
CA SER A 191 36.27 41.35 -18.62
C SER A 191 35.61 41.84 -17.34
N VAL A 192 36.42 42.17 -16.32
CA VAL A 192 35.96 42.59 -14.99
C VAL A 192 36.55 43.94 -14.64
N THR A 193 35.69 44.91 -14.40
CA THR A 193 36.03 46.24 -13.88
C THR A 193 35.46 46.38 -12.47
N VAL A 194 36.26 46.89 -11.55
CA VAL A 194 35.87 47.12 -10.14
C VAL A 194 36.36 48.50 -9.68
N PRO A 195 35.79 49.08 -8.61
CA PRO A 195 36.21 50.39 -8.14
C PRO A 195 37.68 50.35 -7.70
N GLN A 196 38.46 51.37 -8.09
CA GLN A 196 39.92 51.45 -7.90
C GLN A 196 40.76 50.38 -8.67
N GLY A 197 40.12 49.55 -9.50
CA GLY A 197 40.78 48.56 -10.35
C GLY A 197 41.02 47.21 -9.66
N VAL A 198 41.09 46.15 -10.47
CA VAL A 198 41.32 44.77 -10.02
C VAL A 198 42.76 44.63 -9.50
N GLN A 199 42.91 44.13 -8.28
CA GLN A 199 44.22 43.96 -7.63
C GLN A 199 44.88 42.62 -7.99
N ALA A 200 44.09 41.56 -8.11
CA ALA A 200 44.51 40.23 -8.55
C ALA A 200 43.39 39.54 -9.32
N ALA A 201 43.77 38.67 -10.26
CA ALA A 201 42.86 37.94 -11.14
C ALA A 201 43.27 36.45 -11.18
N THR A 202 42.33 35.54 -10.92
CA THR A 202 42.51 34.09 -11.16
C THR A 202 41.22 33.46 -11.72
N CYS A 203 41.31 32.25 -12.25
CA CYS A 203 40.18 31.56 -12.89
C CYS A 203 40.33 30.05 -12.83
N PHE A 204 39.19 29.35 -12.91
CA PHE A 204 39.11 27.90 -12.97
C PHE A 204 38.22 27.46 -14.13
N ALA A 205 38.63 26.40 -14.82
CA ALA A 205 37.89 25.81 -15.93
C ALA A 205 37.68 24.30 -15.74
N GLY A 206 36.58 23.77 -16.26
CA GLY A 206 36.26 22.33 -16.23
C GLY A 206 34.91 22.03 -15.56
N PRO A 207 34.65 20.76 -15.21
CA PRO A 207 33.40 20.38 -14.54
C PRO A 207 33.32 20.98 -13.13
N GLN A 208 32.12 20.99 -12.55
CA GLN A 208 31.93 21.34 -11.13
C GLN A 208 32.87 20.49 -10.25
N GLY A 209 33.68 21.13 -9.40
CA GLY A 209 34.74 20.44 -8.64
C GLY A 209 36.15 20.50 -9.27
N SER A 210 36.31 21.03 -10.49
CA SER A 210 37.63 21.17 -11.15
C SER A 210 38.48 22.30 -10.56
N THR A 211 39.68 21.99 -10.05
CA THR A 211 40.65 22.99 -9.60
C THR A 211 41.58 23.49 -10.72
N THR A 212 41.28 23.15 -11.98
CA THR A 212 42.16 23.41 -13.13
C THR A 212 42.11 24.89 -13.50
N ALA A 213 43.26 25.55 -13.66
CA ALA A 213 43.31 26.94 -14.11
C ALA A 213 42.77 27.10 -15.54
N CYS A 214 42.13 28.24 -15.84
CA CYS A 214 41.74 28.56 -17.23
C CYS A 214 42.94 29.03 -18.07
N ASP A 215 42.79 29.07 -19.40
CA ASP A 215 43.88 29.36 -20.35
C ASP A 215 44.58 30.71 -20.09
N SER A 216 43.87 31.71 -19.56
CA SER A 216 44.47 33.00 -19.18
C SER A 216 43.64 33.77 -18.14
N ALA A 217 44.30 34.26 -17.09
CA ALA A 217 43.83 35.35 -16.23
C ALA A 217 44.94 36.40 -16.11
N THR A 218 44.61 37.67 -16.37
CA THR A 218 45.56 38.79 -16.32
C THR A 218 44.89 40.06 -15.84
N VAL A 219 45.64 40.99 -15.25
CA VAL A 219 45.19 42.37 -14.99
C VAL A 219 45.89 43.30 -15.96
N SER A 220 45.14 44.13 -16.69
CA SER A 220 45.68 45.12 -17.63
C SER A 220 44.92 46.44 -17.49
N GLY A 221 45.63 47.52 -17.19
CA GLY A 221 45.01 48.85 -16.99
C GLY A 221 43.98 48.91 -15.84
N GLY A 222 44.09 48.02 -14.85
CA GLY A 222 43.10 47.89 -13.76
C GLY A 222 41.88 47.03 -14.10
N VAL A 223 41.80 46.46 -15.31
CA VAL A 223 40.73 45.54 -15.73
C VAL A 223 41.22 44.10 -15.66
N GLY A 224 40.45 43.22 -15.01
CA GLY A 224 40.67 41.78 -15.03
C GLY A 224 40.22 41.19 -16.37
N GLN A 225 41.07 40.40 -17.01
CA GLN A 225 40.88 39.85 -18.34
C GLN A 225 41.10 38.34 -18.30
N TYR A 226 40.05 37.57 -18.63
CA TYR A 226 40.03 36.11 -18.53
C TYR A 226 39.68 35.49 -19.88
N ARG A 227 40.27 34.34 -20.22
CA ARG A 227 39.97 33.60 -21.46
C ARG A 227 39.97 32.09 -21.26
N GLN A 228 39.07 31.42 -21.96
CA GLN A 228 39.07 29.97 -22.16
C GLN A 228 38.68 29.67 -23.62
N ALA A 229 39.57 29.02 -24.37
CA ALA A 229 39.38 28.77 -25.80
C ALA A 229 38.31 27.71 -26.08
N LEU A 230 38.18 26.71 -25.19
CA LEU A 230 37.22 25.62 -25.27
C LEU A 230 36.77 25.18 -23.87
N LEU A 231 35.46 24.98 -23.73
CA LEU A 231 34.79 24.25 -22.65
C LEU A 231 33.95 23.14 -23.31
N ASP A 232 34.18 21.90 -22.90
CA ASP A 232 33.31 20.77 -23.25
C ASP A 232 31.93 20.90 -22.58
N SER A 233 30.96 20.09 -23.02
CA SER A 233 29.63 20.01 -22.39
C SER A 233 29.72 19.83 -20.87
N PHE A 234 28.93 20.59 -20.12
CA PHE A 234 28.88 20.64 -18.65
C PHE A 234 30.16 21.17 -17.95
N ASN A 235 31.16 21.65 -18.69
CA ASN A 235 32.29 22.37 -18.12
C ASN A 235 31.99 23.88 -18.05
N GLY A 236 32.39 24.51 -16.95
CA GLY A 236 32.25 25.94 -16.73
C GLY A 236 33.57 26.69 -16.72
N LEU A 237 33.48 28.02 -16.83
CA LEU A 237 34.53 28.96 -16.47
C LEU A 237 34.06 29.77 -15.24
N THR A 238 34.89 29.75 -14.20
CA THR A 238 34.72 30.55 -12.99
C THR A 238 35.84 31.58 -12.89
N VAL A 239 35.54 32.82 -12.53
CA VAL A 239 36.51 33.92 -12.40
C VAL A 239 36.56 34.45 -10.97
N VAL A 240 37.74 34.92 -10.57
CA VAL A 240 37.99 35.58 -9.27
C VAL A 240 38.71 36.89 -9.51
N ALA A 241 38.10 38.01 -9.12
CA ALA A 241 38.69 39.33 -9.13
C ALA A 241 38.79 39.90 -7.71
N SER A 242 40.00 40.17 -7.24
CA SER A 242 40.25 40.84 -5.96
C SER A 242 40.09 42.37 -6.09
N ILE A 243 39.43 42.97 -5.12
CA ILE A 243 39.02 44.37 -5.03
C ILE A 243 39.65 44.98 -3.78
N THR A 244 40.18 46.20 -3.88
CA THR A 244 40.74 46.92 -2.73
C THR A 244 39.72 47.06 -1.60
N ALA A 245 40.11 46.70 -0.36
CA ALA A 245 39.24 46.83 0.81
C ALA A 245 38.65 48.24 0.94
N GLY A 246 37.34 48.32 1.18
CA GLY A 246 36.60 49.58 1.31
C GLY A 246 36.39 50.35 0.00
N ALA A 247 36.78 49.82 -1.16
CA ALA A 247 36.43 50.41 -2.46
C ALA A 247 34.96 50.15 -2.87
N VAL A 248 34.31 49.18 -2.22
CA VAL A 248 32.89 48.83 -2.37
C VAL A 248 32.20 48.94 -0.99
N THR A 249 30.97 49.44 -0.97
CA THR A 249 30.21 49.71 0.27
C THR A 249 29.43 48.49 0.80
N ASN A 250 28.97 47.61 -0.09
CA ASN A 250 28.25 46.38 0.27
C ASN A 250 28.91 45.18 -0.43
N ASP A 251 29.89 44.57 0.21
CA ASP A 251 30.65 43.43 -0.32
C ASP A 251 30.34 42.09 0.38
N THR A 252 29.36 42.08 1.29
CA THR A 252 28.87 40.89 1.97
C THR A 252 27.82 40.13 1.13
N PRO A 253 27.83 38.77 1.16
CA PRO A 253 26.80 37.98 0.48
C PRO A 253 25.40 38.20 1.11
N LEU A 254 24.35 38.10 0.29
CA LEU A 254 22.98 38.11 0.80
C LEU A 254 22.64 36.71 1.34
N LEU A 255 22.49 36.59 2.67
CA LEU A 255 22.15 35.33 3.32
C LEU A 255 20.66 35.28 3.71
N SER A 256 20.06 34.11 3.56
CA SER A 256 18.69 33.83 4.00
C SER A 256 18.62 32.51 4.77
N ASP A 257 17.63 32.39 5.67
CA ASP A 257 17.39 31.12 6.36
C ASP A 257 16.95 30.04 5.35
N ALA A 258 17.56 28.85 5.46
CA ALA A 258 17.15 27.70 4.66
C ALA A 258 15.73 27.24 5.06
N PRO A 259 14.89 26.71 4.15
CA PRO A 259 13.48 26.45 4.43
C PRO A 259 13.27 25.47 5.59
N GLY A 260 12.16 25.56 6.31
CA GLY A 260 11.87 24.68 7.45
C GLY A 260 11.65 23.22 7.02
N LEU A 261 11.89 22.25 7.91
CA LEU A 261 11.75 20.81 7.59
C LEU A 261 10.36 20.45 7.02
N LEU A 262 9.29 21.09 7.51
CA LEU A 262 7.95 20.90 6.98
C LEU A 262 7.81 21.46 5.55
N GLU A 263 8.32 22.67 5.30
CA GLU A 263 8.29 23.31 3.98
C GLU A 263 9.11 22.54 2.95
N ARG A 264 10.31 22.07 3.31
CA ARG A 264 11.15 21.17 2.49
C ARG A 264 10.42 19.89 2.07
N GLN A 265 9.50 19.42 2.90
CA GLN A 265 8.68 18.23 2.65
C GLN A 265 7.29 18.55 2.07
N GLY A 266 7.04 19.81 1.74
CA GLY A 266 5.77 20.34 1.24
C GLY A 266 4.61 20.29 2.26
N LEU A 267 4.89 19.95 3.51
CA LEU A 267 3.91 19.72 4.57
C LEU A 267 3.43 21.05 5.17
N THR A 268 2.11 21.17 5.35
CA THR A 268 1.50 22.25 6.13
C THR A 268 0.95 21.70 7.43
N VAL A 269 0.95 22.52 8.49
CA VAL A 269 0.37 22.15 9.80
C VAL A 269 -1.10 21.77 9.65
N GLY A 270 -1.87 22.52 8.83
CA GLY A 270 -3.26 22.19 8.52
C GLY A 270 -3.43 20.83 7.81
N GLY A 271 -2.54 20.49 6.87
CA GLY A 271 -2.54 19.18 6.21
C GLY A 271 -2.26 18.03 7.16
N LEU A 272 -1.30 18.19 8.08
CA LEU A 272 -1.00 17.20 9.13
C LEU A 272 -2.16 17.01 10.10
N ILE A 273 -2.81 18.09 10.54
CA ILE A 273 -4.01 18.03 11.40
C ILE A 273 -5.15 17.29 10.68
N ALA A 274 -5.45 17.65 9.43
CA ALA A 274 -6.49 16.98 8.65
C ALA A 274 -6.20 15.48 8.46
N SER A 275 -4.96 15.12 8.14
CA SER A 275 -4.49 13.74 8.02
C SER A 275 -4.68 12.95 9.32
N GLY A 276 -4.27 13.53 10.46
CA GLY A 276 -4.46 12.93 11.79
C GLY A 276 -5.93 12.73 12.15
N VAL A 277 -6.78 13.74 11.92
CA VAL A 277 -8.23 13.67 12.20
C VAL A 277 -8.92 12.58 11.39
N VAL A 278 -8.64 12.45 10.09
CA VAL A 278 -9.22 11.40 9.24
C VAL A 278 -8.74 10.02 9.70
N THR A 279 -7.46 9.88 10.01
CA THR A 279 -6.87 8.62 10.50
C THR A 279 -7.51 8.16 11.81
N ILE A 280 -7.59 9.05 12.80
CA ILE A 280 -8.21 8.78 14.11
C ILE A 280 -9.71 8.49 13.94
N GLY A 281 -10.41 9.27 13.11
CA GLY A 281 -11.83 9.06 12.80
C GLY A 281 -12.12 7.69 12.18
N ALA A 282 -11.29 7.23 11.24
CA ALA A 282 -11.40 5.92 10.63
C ALA A 282 -11.20 4.79 11.66
N ILE A 283 -10.20 4.92 12.55
CA ILE A 283 -9.93 3.96 13.63
C ILE A 283 -11.11 3.92 14.61
N ILE A 284 -11.60 5.08 15.07
CA ILE A 284 -12.75 5.16 15.98
C ILE A 284 -14.00 4.53 15.33
N ALA A 285 -14.28 4.83 14.06
CA ALA A 285 -15.41 4.24 13.34
C ALA A 285 -15.29 2.70 13.24
N ALA A 286 -14.10 2.18 12.92
CA ALA A 286 -13.81 0.75 12.90
C ALA A 286 -14.01 0.09 14.27
N VAL A 287 -13.53 0.72 15.35
CA VAL A 287 -13.68 0.24 16.73
C VAL A 287 -15.14 0.30 17.21
N LEU A 288 -15.89 1.35 16.91
CA LEU A 288 -17.30 1.48 17.28
C LEU A 288 -18.19 0.47 16.55
N TYR A 289 -17.96 0.25 15.25
CA TYR A 289 -18.63 -0.83 14.49
C TYR A 289 -18.17 -2.22 14.97
N GLY A 290 -16.87 -2.34 15.27
CA GLY A 290 -16.22 -3.46 15.96
C GLY A 290 -16.84 -3.78 17.32
N ARG A 291 -17.31 -2.76 18.05
CA ARG A 291 -18.19 -2.81 19.22
C ARG A 291 -19.58 -3.36 18.86
N ASN A 292 -20.36 -2.52 18.19
CA ASN A 292 -21.83 -2.54 18.27
C ASN A 292 -22.57 -2.74 16.93
N GLY A 293 -21.83 -2.77 15.82
CA GLY A 293 -22.38 -2.74 14.46
C GLY A 293 -22.89 -4.08 13.92
N ASN A 294 -22.47 -5.19 14.51
CA ASN A 294 -22.85 -6.54 14.10
C ASN A 294 -23.19 -7.46 15.28
N LYS A 295 -23.94 -6.94 16.25
CA LYS A 295 -24.57 -7.75 17.30
C LYS A 295 -25.81 -8.43 16.72
N ASP A 296 -26.08 -9.66 17.15
CA ASP A 296 -27.32 -10.37 16.81
C ASP A 296 -28.54 -9.67 17.40
N GLN A 297 -29.73 -10.13 17.03
CA GLN A 297 -30.99 -9.72 17.67
C GLN A 297 -31.51 -10.83 18.59
N ARG A 298 -32.22 -10.47 19.66
CA ARG A 298 -32.89 -11.39 20.58
C ARG A 298 -34.24 -10.85 21.05
N PHE A 299 -35.07 -11.73 21.61
CA PHE A 299 -36.34 -11.35 22.23
C PHE A 299 -36.08 -10.69 23.59
N ALA A 300 -36.69 -9.53 23.82
CA ALA A 300 -36.56 -8.79 25.08
C ALA A 300 -37.37 -9.44 26.19
N GLY A 301 -36.86 -9.41 27.43
CA GLY A 301 -37.56 -9.95 28.61
C GLY A 301 -37.67 -11.47 28.68
N MET A 302 -37.04 -12.20 27.75
CA MET A 302 -37.09 -13.67 27.70
C MET A 302 -35.78 -14.32 28.17
N PRO A 303 -35.83 -15.47 28.88
CA PRO A 303 -34.65 -16.24 29.18
C PRO A 303 -33.89 -16.64 27.91
N PRO A 304 -32.54 -16.70 27.92
CA PRO A 304 -31.77 -17.17 26.78
C PRO A 304 -32.22 -18.57 26.35
N GLY A 305 -32.30 -18.80 25.04
CA GLY A 305 -32.74 -20.09 24.50
C GLY A 305 -34.24 -20.34 24.47
N THR A 306 -35.08 -19.35 24.78
CA THR A 306 -36.56 -19.49 24.73
C THR A 306 -37.20 -18.74 23.57
N PHE A 307 -38.44 -19.13 23.23
CA PHE A 307 -39.27 -18.52 22.19
C PHE A 307 -40.50 -17.84 22.82
N PRO A 308 -41.08 -16.81 22.19
CA PRO A 308 -42.40 -16.31 22.56
C PRO A 308 -43.45 -17.44 22.53
N PRO A 309 -44.44 -17.44 23.44
CA PRO A 309 -45.62 -18.29 23.33
C PRO A 309 -46.36 -18.04 22.01
N ASP A 310 -46.98 -19.08 21.47
CA ASP A 310 -47.70 -19.00 20.19
C ASP A 310 -48.75 -17.88 20.19
N GLY A 311 -48.71 -17.04 19.15
CA GLY A 311 -49.59 -15.88 19.00
C GLY A 311 -49.14 -14.61 19.74
N MET A 312 -48.10 -14.64 20.57
CA MET A 312 -47.56 -13.44 21.24
C MET A 312 -46.40 -12.81 20.46
N ALA A 313 -46.46 -11.50 20.23
CA ALA A 313 -45.35 -10.73 19.68
C ALA A 313 -44.39 -10.27 20.79
N ALA A 314 -43.11 -10.64 20.69
CA ALA A 314 -42.06 -10.18 21.59
C ALA A 314 -41.26 -9.02 20.99
N GLN A 315 -40.88 -8.03 21.80
CA GLN A 315 -40.02 -6.93 21.36
C GLN A 315 -38.63 -7.45 20.99
N VAL A 316 -38.06 -6.91 19.92
CA VAL A 316 -36.73 -7.29 19.43
C VAL A 316 -35.69 -6.25 19.85
N VAL A 317 -34.63 -6.72 20.52
CA VAL A 317 -33.49 -5.89 20.95
C VAL A 317 -32.17 -6.43 20.38
N LYS A 318 -31.11 -5.61 20.42
CA LYS A 318 -29.75 -6.09 20.12
C LYS A 318 -29.26 -6.98 21.26
N ASP A 319 -28.48 -7.99 20.90
CA ASP A 319 -27.84 -8.85 21.88
C ASP A 319 -26.70 -8.15 22.64
N ASP A 320 -26.79 -8.22 23.96
CA ASP A 320 -25.88 -7.64 24.94
C ASP A 320 -25.38 -8.66 25.98
N LEU A 321 -25.91 -9.89 26.00
CA LEU A 321 -25.41 -10.94 26.85
C LEU A 321 -24.05 -11.46 26.40
N ARG A 322 -23.26 -11.88 27.40
CA ARG A 322 -22.03 -12.65 27.23
C ARG A 322 -22.34 -14.16 27.23
N GLU A 323 -21.42 -14.96 26.71
CA GLU A 323 -21.56 -16.43 26.62
C GLU A 323 -21.69 -17.08 28.03
N ASP A 324 -21.04 -16.52 29.05
CA ASP A 324 -21.12 -16.98 30.45
C ASP A 324 -22.46 -16.70 31.15
N GLN A 325 -23.35 -15.92 30.52
CA GLN A 325 -24.68 -15.60 31.04
C GLN A 325 -25.78 -16.50 30.43
N ILE A 326 -25.40 -17.44 29.57
CA ILE A 326 -26.32 -18.40 28.93
C ILE A 326 -26.39 -19.67 29.80
N PRO A 327 -27.60 -20.12 30.20
CA PRO A 327 -27.74 -21.29 31.05
C PRO A 327 -27.31 -22.57 30.31
N VAL A 328 -26.78 -23.53 31.08
CA VAL A 328 -26.40 -24.86 30.58
C VAL A 328 -27.64 -25.63 30.14
N ALA A 329 -27.54 -26.33 29.01
CA ALA A 329 -28.57 -27.21 28.49
C ALA A 329 -28.04 -28.65 28.44
N PHE A 330 -28.82 -29.63 28.91
CA PHE A 330 -28.38 -31.03 29.05
C PHE A 330 -28.58 -31.88 27.79
N SER A 331 -29.33 -31.36 26.80
CA SER A 331 -29.63 -32.04 25.54
C SER A 331 -29.54 -31.06 24.36
N PRO A 332 -29.17 -31.54 23.16
CA PRO A 332 -29.11 -30.71 21.97
C PRO A 332 -30.53 -30.35 21.48
N PRO A 333 -30.69 -29.21 20.79
CA PRO A 333 -31.93 -28.90 20.08
C PRO A 333 -32.21 -29.94 18.98
N ARG A 334 -33.49 -30.11 18.63
CA ARG A 334 -33.95 -31.05 17.59
C ARG A 334 -33.68 -30.50 16.17
N ILE A 335 -32.40 -30.32 15.83
CA ILE A 335 -31.91 -29.85 14.53
C ILE A 335 -30.74 -30.73 14.05
N PRO A 336 -30.45 -30.78 12.74
CA PRO A 336 -29.26 -31.45 12.22
C PRO A 336 -27.97 -30.84 12.78
N VAL A 337 -26.98 -31.68 13.03
CA VAL A 337 -25.69 -31.29 13.64
C VAL A 337 -24.97 -30.19 12.84
N ALA A 338 -24.98 -30.30 11.50
CA ALA A 338 -24.39 -29.30 10.61
C ALA A 338 -25.10 -27.93 10.67
N GLU A 339 -26.42 -27.91 10.90
CA GLU A 339 -27.13 -26.65 11.11
C GLU A 339 -26.71 -26.00 12.43
N GLY A 340 -26.47 -26.81 13.47
CA GLY A 340 -25.99 -26.34 14.77
C GLY A 340 -24.55 -25.83 14.75
N GLY A 341 -23.63 -26.51 14.05
CA GLY A 341 -22.25 -26.04 13.86
C GLY A 341 -22.22 -24.64 13.22
N LEU A 342 -22.90 -24.49 12.07
CA LEU A 342 -23.01 -23.20 11.38
C LEU A 342 -23.71 -22.14 12.24
N LEU A 343 -24.68 -22.51 13.08
CA LEU A 343 -25.33 -21.58 14.00
C LEU A 343 -24.40 -21.09 15.11
N ILE A 344 -23.43 -21.87 15.61
CA ILE A 344 -22.50 -21.41 16.65
C ILE A 344 -21.46 -20.44 16.06
N ASP A 345 -20.66 -20.88 15.09
CA ASP A 345 -19.46 -20.13 14.69
C ASP A 345 -19.63 -19.30 13.40
N ALA A 346 -20.80 -19.43 12.75
CA ALA A 346 -21.15 -18.80 11.48
C ALA A 346 -20.24 -19.18 10.29
N LYS A 347 -19.52 -20.31 10.38
CA LYS A 347 -18.71 -20.89 9.31
C LYS A 347 -19.40 -22.12 8.72
N ALA A 348 -18.84 -22.58 7.62
CA ALA A 348 -19.32 -23.72 6.86
C ALA A 348 -18.07 -24.36 6.25
N ASN A 349 -17.45 -25.24 7.02
CA ASN A 349 -16.10 -25.77 6.87
C ASN A 349 -16.14 -27.31 6.97
N THR A 350 -14.98 -27.96 6.90
CA THR A 350 -14.87 -29.42 6.82
C THR A 350 -15.33 -30.13 8.11
N THR A 351 -15.34 -29.44 9.26
CA THR A 351 -15.89 -29.94 10.53
C THR A 351 -17.40 -30.18 10.47
N GLU A 352 -18.20 -29.34 9.82
CA GLU A 352 -19.64 -29.62 9.66
C GLU A 352 -19.88 -30.90 8.84
N THR A 353 -19.07 -31.14 7.80
CA THR A 353 -19.16 -32.36 6.98
C THR A 353 -18.69 -33.59 7.76
N ALA A 354 -17.62 -33.48 8.55
CA ALA A 354 -17.14 -34.56 9.41
C ALA A 354 -18.17 -34.92 10.49
N ALA A 355 -18.74 -33.93 11.18
CA ALA A 355 -19.81 -34.13 12.15
C ALA A 355 -21.04 -34.78 11.51
N THR A 356 -21.40 -34.41 10.28
CA THR A 356 -22.51 -35.03 9.52
C THR A 356 -22.22 -36.49 9.16
N LEU A 357 -21.01 -36.82 8.72
CA LEU A 357 -20.65 -38.20 8.39
C LEU A 357 -20.71 -39.10 9.63
N ILE A 358 -20.24 -38.61 10.79
CA ILE A 358 -20.34 -39.35 12.05
C ILE A 358 -21.79 -39.44 12.54
N ASP A 359 -22.61 -38.39 12.39
CA ASP A 359 -24.05 -38.46 12.72
C ASP A 359 -24.81 -39.48 11.85
N LEU A 360 -24.47 -39.55 10.57
CA LEU A 360 -24.95 -40.57 9.64
C LEU A 360 -24.47 -41.98 10.04
N ALA A 361 -23.23 -42.11 10.53
CA ALA A 361 -22.72 -43.39 11.02
C ALA A 361 -23.44 -43.86 12.29
N VAL A 362 -23.65 -42.95 13.25
CA VAL A 362 -24.44 -43.17 14.47
C VAL A 362 -25.89 -43.56 14.12
N ARG A 363 -26.49 -42.98 13.07
CA ARG A 363 -27.81 -43.39 12.55
C ARG A 363 -27.80 -44.68 11.70
N GLY A 364 -26.66 -45.37 11.58
CA GLY A 364 -26.54 -46.62 10.83
C GLY A 364 -26.61 -46.46 9.30
N ALA A 365 -26.42 -45.26 8.77
CA ALA A 365 -26.33 -45.04 7.33
C ALA A 365 -24.99 -45.54 6.76
N VAL A 366 -23.92 -45.40 7.54
CA VAL A 366 -22.52 -45.67 7.17
C VAL A 366 -21.83 -46.38 8.34
N ARG A 367 -20.82 -47.21 8.08
CA ARG A 367 -19.87 -47.70 9.09
C ARG A 367 -18.49 -47.11 8.82
N ILE A 368 -17.78 -46.70 9.87
CA ILE A 368 -16.37 -46.34 9.77
C ILE A 368 -15.54 -47.61 9.98
N ASP A 369 -14.77 -48.00 8.96
CA ASP A 369 -13.93 -49.20 8.96
C ASP A 369 -12.45 -48.80 9.00
N ASN A 370 -11.72 -49.40 9.93
CA ASN A 370 -10.34 -49.12 10.29
C ASN A 370 -9.56 -50.42 10.56
N ASN A 371 -9.97 -51.52 9.92
CA ASN A 371 -9.29 -52.82 10.02
C ASN A 371 -8.02 -52.93 9.16
N GLY A 372 -7.73 -51.93 8.31
CA GLY A 372 -6.62 -51.93 7.36
C GLY A 372 -5.72 -50.69 7.46
N PRO A 373 -4.76 -50.51 6.53
CA PRO A 373 -3.87 -49.34 6.49
C PRO A 373 -4.59 -48.04 6.06
N GLU A 374 -5.78 -48.16 5.47
CA GLU A 374 -6.61 -47.06 4.99
C GLU A 374 -7.91 -46.99 5.82
N GLN A 375 -8.29 -45.79 6.24
CA GLN A 375 -9.61 -45.54 6.85
C GLN A 375 -10.67 -45.50 5.77
N LYS A 376 -11.80 -46.18 5.97
CA LYS A 376 -12.89 -46.25 5.00
C LYS A 376 -14.24 -45.91 5.61
N ALA A 377 -15.13 -45.34 4.81
CA ALA A 377 -16.55 -45.28 5.08
C ALA A 377 -17.26 -46.32 4.20
N VAL A 378 -18.07 -47.19 4.80
CA VAL A 378 -18.84 -48.25 4.14
C VAL A 378 -20.32 -47.92 4.21
N LEU A 379 -21.01 -47.83 3.07
CA LEU A 379 -22.44 -47.54 3.02
C LEU A 379 -23.25 -48.75 3.52
N LEU A 380 -24.05 -48.57 4.57
CA LEU A 380 -24.95 -49.59 5.10
C LEU A 380 -26.40 -49.37 4.64
N ASN A 381 -26.93 -48.16 4.87
CA ASN A 381 -28.32 -47.83 4.60
C ASN A 381 -28.47 -46.38 4.06
N PRO A 382 -28.58 -46.17 2.73
CA PRO A 382 -28.74 -44.83 2.17
C PRO A 382 -30.04 -44.14 2.60
N ALA A 383 -31.08 -44.88 2.99
CA ALA A 383 -32.37 -44.31 3.39
C ALA A 383 -32.34 -43.65 4.79
N ALA A 384 -31.29 -43.89 5.59
CA ALA A 384 -31.10 -43.23 6.88
C ALA A 384 -30.69 -41.74 6.75
N ALA A 385 -30.24 -41.31 5.56
CA ALA A 385 -30.00 -39.91 5.23
C ALA A 385 -31.33 -39.21 4.85
N THR A 386 -32.06 -38.71 5.85
CA THR A 386 -33.38 -38.11 5.67
C THR A 386 -33.35 -36.60 5.40
N ILE A 387 -32.22 -35.93 5.68
CA ILE A 387 -32.12 -34.46 5.57
C ILE A 387 -31.40 -34.10 4.25
N PRO A 388 -31.88 -33.09 3.48
CA PRO A 388 -31.34 -32.78 2.16
C PRO A 388 -29.82 -32.58 2.02
N HIS A 389 -29.13 -31.94 2.96
CA HIS A 389 -27.67 -31.80 2.86
C HIS A 389 -26.90 -33.13 3.08
N GLU A 390 -27.51 -34.06 3.82
CA GLU A 390 -26.98 -35.42 4.03
C GLU A 390 -27.14 -36.25 2.77
N GLN A 391 -28.29 -36.15 2.10
CA GLN A 391 -28.55 -36.83 0.83
C GLN A 391 -27.56 -36.39 -0.25
N VAL A 392 -27.26 -35.09 -0.32
CA VAL A 392 -26.24 -34.53 -1.21
C VAL A 392 -24.83 -35.03 -0.85
N LEU A 393 -24.49 -35.10 0.44
CA LEU A 393 -23.22 -35.68 0.89
C LEU A 393 -23.10 -37.16 0.52
N MET A 394 -24.15 -37.95 0.79
CA MET A 394 -24.20 -39.38 0.48
C MET A 394 -24.11 -39.64 -1.02
N GLN A 395 -24.77 -38.84 -1.86
CA GLN A 395 -24.67 -38.95 -3.32
C GLN A 395 -23.27 -38.55 -3.83
N GLY A 396 -22.59 -37.60 -3.17
CA GLY A 396 -21.23 -37.22 -3.50
C GLY A 396 -20.17 -38.25 -3.07
N LEU A 397 -20.37 -38.92 -1.93
CA LEU A 397 -19.48 -39.97 -1.42
C LEU A 397 -19.74 -41.34 -2.06
N PHE A 398 -21.00 -41.68 -2.33
CA PHE A 398 -21.42 -42.99 -2.87
C PHE A 398 -22.33 -42.79 -4.09
N PRO A 399 -21.79 -42.47 -5.29
CA PRO A 399 -22.59 -42.10 -6.46
C PRO A 399 -23.63 -43.15 -6.92
N THR A 400 -23.40 -44.43 -6.62
CA THR A 400 -24.32 -45.53 -6.94
C THR A 400 -25.36 -45.80 -5.84
N LEU A 401 -25.17 -45.25 -4.64
CA LEU A 401 -25.97 -45.48 -3.43
C LEU A 401 -26.20 -46.97 -3.08
N GLN A 402 -25.34 -47.88 -3.53
CA GLN A 402 -25.45 -49.31 -3.26
C GLN A 402 -24.89 -49.66 -1.87
N PRO A 403 -25.67 -50.34 -1.00
CA PRO A 403 -25.15 -50.90 0.25
C PRO A 403 -23.93 -51.81 0.00
N GLY A 404 -22.91 -51.68 0.84
CA GLY A 404 -21.61 -52.33 0.70
C GLY A 404 -20.59 -51.56 -0.14
N SER A 405 -20.95 -50.42 -0.74
CA SER A 405 -19.94 -49.54 -1.38
C SER A 405 -19.03 -48.87 -0.34
N GLU A 406 -17.74 -48.74 -0.68
CA GLU A 406 -16.69 -48.21 0.20
C GLU A 406 -16.06 -46.95 -0.40
N ILE A 407 -15.65 -46.01 0.45
CA ILE A 407 -14.81 -44.88 0.07
C ILE A 407 -13.70 -44.64 1.09
N VAL A 408 -12.47 -44.37 0.59
CA VAL A 408 -11.30 -44.07 1.44
C VAL A 408 -11.39 -42.63 1.97
N LEU A 409 -11.15 -42.48 3.27
CA LEU A 409 -11.20 -41.21 4.00
C LEU A 409 -9.81 -40.59 4.07
N GLU A 410 -9.34 -40.09 2.94
CA GLU A 410 -8.03 -39.43 2.81
C GLU A 410 -8.13 -38.11 2.01
N ARG A 411 -7.17 -37.19 2.24
CA ARG A 411 -7.07 -36.00 1.40
C ARG A 411 -6.56 -36.39 0.01
N ARG A 412 -7.37 -36.12 -1.01
CA ARG A 412 -7.05 -36.44 -2.41
C ARG A 412 -5.78 -35.71 -2.92
N PRO A 413 -5.01 -36.34 -3.83
CA PRO A 413 -3.82 -35.74 -4.42
C PRO A 413 -4.16 -34.55 -5.34
N THR A 414 -3.15 -33.73 -5.64
CA THR A 414 -3.29 -32.54 -6.49
C THR A 414 -3.93 -32.86 -7.84
N GLY A 415 -5.14 -32.34 -8.05
CA GLY A 415 -5.92 -32.51 -9.28
C GLY A 415 -7.26 -33.22 -9.07
N ASP A 416 -7.36 -34.14 -8.10
CA ASP A 416 -8.64 -34.73 -7.72
C ASP A 416 -9.35 -33.85 -6.68
N THR A 417 -10.58 -33.45 -7.01
CA THR A 417 -11.43 -32.61 -6.17
C THR A 417 -12.75 -33.29 -5.78
N SER A 418 -12.90 -34.59 -6.01
CA SER A 418 -14.11 -35.38 -5.73
C SER A 418 -14.67 -35.16 -4.32
N MET A 419 -13.86 -35.43 -3.28
CA MET A 419 -14.24 -35.21 -1.88
C MET A 419 -14.58 -33.73 -1.62
N ARG A 420 -13.77 -32.81 -2.15
CA ARG A 420 -14.01 -31.37 -2.02
C ARG A 420 -15.35 -30.94 -2.63
N GLN A 421 -15.72 -31.48 -3.79
CA GLN A 421 -17.01 -31.22 -4.46
C GLN A 421 -18.19 -31.77 -3.66
N ALA A 422 -18.08 -32.98 -3.09
CA ALA A 422 -19.11 -33.55 -2.22
C ALA A 422 -19.36 -32.67 -0.97
N HIS A 423 -18.28 -32.20 -0.34
CA HIS A 423 -18.34 -31.22 0.74
C HIS A 423 -18.96 -29.88 0.30
N ASP A 424 -18.50 -29.29 -0.81
CA ASP A 424 -19.01 -27.99 -1.29
C ASP A 424 -20.50 -28.06 -1.67
N ALA A 425 -20.96 -29.18 -2.21
CA ALA A 425 -22.38 -29.43 -2.50
C ALA A 425 -23.21 -29.55 -1.20
N MET A 426 -22.73 -30.32 -0.21
CA MET A 426 -23.35 -30.45 1.11
C MET A 426 -23.47 -29.09 1.82
N ILE A 427 -22.39 -28.31 1.86
CA ILE A 427 -22.37 -26.95 2.43
C ILE A 427 -23.29 -26.00 1.64
N GLY A 428 -23.35 -26.12 0.32
CA GLY A 428 -24.28 -25.39 -0.53
C GLY A 428 -25.74 -25.64 -0.11
N GLN A 429 -26.12 -26.90 0.07
CA GLN A 429 -27.47 -27.31 0.45
C GLN A 429 -27.82 -26.92 1.89
N LEU A 430 -26.91 -27.15 2.84
CA LEU A 430 -27.04 -26.73 4.24
C LEU A 430 -27.38 -25.23 4.36
N ARG A 431 -26.68 -24.40 3.58
CA ARG A 431 -26.88 -22.95 3.55
C ARG A 431 -28.21 -22.53 2.90
N GLN A 432 -28.80 -23.33 2.03
CA GLN A 432 -30.16 -23.10 1.53
C GLN A 432 -31.20 -23.43 2.60
N GLN A 433 -31.04 -24.53 3.34
CA GLN A 433 -31.95 -24.89 4.42
C GLN A 433 -31.98 -23.84 5.54
N ILE A 434 -30.80 -23.35 5.97
CA ILE A 434 -30.70 -22.29 6.98
C ILE A 434 -31.31 -20.96 6.49
N GLN A 435 -31.27 -20.68 5.18
CA GLN A 435 -32.02 -19.56 4.59
C GLN A 435 -33.53 -19.80 4.63
N GLN A 436 -34.02 -21.00 4.32
CA GLN A 436 -35.44 -21.34 4.41
C GLN A 436 -35.98 -21.23 5.85
N ARG A 437 -35.17 -21.59 6.86
CA ARG A 437 -35.48 -21.41 8.29
C ARG A 437 -35.44 -19.96 8.79
N GLN A 438 -35.00 -19.01 7.96
CA GLN A 438 -34.96 -17.57 8.26
C GLN A 438 -34.20 -17.17 9.55
N TRP A 439 -33.25 -17.99 10.03
CA TRP A 439 -32.50 -17.72 11.27
C TRP A 439 -31.49 -16.56 11.20
N TYR A 440 -31.22 -16.05 10.00
CA TYR A 440 -30.28 -14.95 9.77
C TYR A 440 -30.95 -13.77 9.06
N LEU A 441 -30.84 -12.58 9.66
CA LEU A 441 -31.13 -11.29 8.99
C LEU A 441 -30.15 -11.06 7.83
N ARG A 442 -28.93 -11.57 7.98
CA ARG A 442 -27.90 -11.58 6.96
C ARG A 442 -27.10 -12.86 7.09
N MET A 443 -27.15 -13.74 6.10
CA MET A 443 -26.33 -14.96 6.09
C MET A 443 -24.84 -14.62 6.19
N PRO A 444 -24.04 -15.44 6.90
CA PRO A 444 -22.58 -15.38 6.79
C PRO A 444 -22.16 -15.67 5.35
N ARG A 445 -21.03 -15.10 4.90
CA ARG A 445 -20.41 -15.49 3.62
C ARG A 445 -20.05 -16.98 3.67
N ALA A 446 -20.04 -17.66 2.52
CA ALA A 446 -19.67 -19.07 2.46
C ALA A 446 -18.20 -19.24 2.91
N GLY A 447 -17.94 -20.19 3.80
CA GLY A 447 -16.61 -20.53 4.31
C GLY A 447 -15.72 -21.28 3.31
N GLY A 448 -15.96 -21.11 2.01
CA GLY A 448 -15.22 -21.80 0.96
C GLY A 448 -13.92 -21.08 0.63
N GLY A 449 -12.79 -21.66 1.04
CA GLY A 449 -11.53 -21.79 0.28
C GLY A 449 -10.79 -20.56 -0.26
N SER A 450 -11.36 -19.36 -0.26
CA SER A 450 -10.62 -18.17 -0.67
C SER A 450 -9.66 -17.76 0.45
N SER A 451 -8.40 -17.55 0.08
CA SER A 451 -7.32 -16.99 0.92
C SER A 451 -7.60 -15.55 1.38
N PHE A 452 -8.86 -15.13 1.44
CA PHE A 452 -9.39 -13.79 1.72
C PHE A 452 -9.99 -13.68 3.14
N ALA A 453 -10.20 -14.79 3.86
CA ALA A 453 -10.53 -14.74 5.30
C ALA A 453 -9.26 -14.54 6.14
N SER A 454 -8.21 -15.32 5.86
CA SER A 454 -6.83 -15.01 6.22
C SER A 454 -6.35 -13.74 5.49
N GLY A 455 -6.67 -13.59 4.21
CA GLY A 455 -6.37 -12.42 3.40
C GLY A 455 -7.09 -11.13 3.76
N ALA A 456 -8.10 -11.11 4.63
CA ALA A 456 -8.55 -9.83 5.19
C ALA A 456 -7.45 -9.23 6.08
N ARG A 457 -6.68 -10.10 6.76
CA ARG A 457 -5.49 -9.73 7.53
C ARG A 457 -4.26 -9.65 6.63
N CYS A 458 -3.99 -10.67 5.81
CA CYS A 458 -2.82 -10.69 4.93
C CYS A 458 -2.90 -9.71 3.75
N ALA A 459 -4.07 -9.28 3.29
CA ALA A 459 -4.21 -8.19 2.31
C ALA A 459 -4.34 -6.82 2.98
N CYS A 460 -4.64 -6.71 4.28
CA CYS A 460 -4.30 -5.48 5.01
C CYS A 460 -2.79 -5.38 5.20
N ILE A 461 -2.11 -6.47 5.59
CA ILE A 461 -0.64 -6.51 5.74
C ILE A 461 0.08 -6.38 4.39
N ALA A 462 -0.44 -6.98 3.31
CA ALA A 462 0.10 -6.83 1.96
C ALA A 462 -0.37 -5.53 1.29
N MET A 463 -1.50 -4.92 1.67
CA MET A 463 -1.75 -3.52 1.32
C MET A 463 -0.79 -2.60 2.05
N VAL A 464 -0.52 -2.80 3.34
CA VAL A 464 0.47 -2.02 4.09
C VAL A 464 1.85 -2.24 3.46
N GLY A 465 2.23 -3.48 3.15
CA GLY A 465 3.49 -3.80 2.48
C GLY A 465 3.59 -3.23 1.07
N PHE A 466 2.53 -3.33 0.25
CA PHE A 466 2.44 -2.76 -1.09
C PHE A 466 2.25 -1.24 -1.08
N TRP A 467 1.76 -0.63 0.01
CA TRP A 467 1.79 0.83 0.20
C TRP A 467 3.11 1.30 0.79
N VAL A 468 3.84 0.50 1.55
CA VAL A 468 5.18 0.85 2.04
C VAL A 468 6.21 0.74 0.90
N PHE A 469 6.18 -0.36 0.13
CA PHE A 469 6.97 -0.49 -1.11
C PHE A 469 6.43 0.41 -2.23
N GLY A 470 5.11 0.48 -2.41
CA GLY A 470 4.48 1.26 -3.47
C GLY A 470 4.45 2.76 -3.19
N ALA A 471 4.47 3.25 -1.94
CA ALA A 471 4.80 4.65 -1.66
C ALA A 471 6.31 4.89 -1.74
N GLY A 472 7.16 3.87 -1.64
CA GLY A 472 8.56 3.96 -2.07
C GLY A 472 8.70 4.23 -3.58
N PHE A 473 7.83 3.62 -4.41
CA PHE A 473 7.95 3.65 -5.88
C PHE A 473 7.01 4.64 -6.61
N ALA A 474 5.84 4.93 -6.03
CA ALA A 474 4.97 6.03 -6.45
C ALA A 474 5.32 7.34 -5.72
N GLY A 475 6.00 7.25 -4.57
CA GLY A 475 6.57 8.42 -3.88
C GLY A 475 7.68 9.07 -4.69
N THR A 476 8.46 8.34 -5.49
CA THR A 476 9.43 8.96 -6.42
C THR A 476 8.72 9.75 -7.53
N ALA A 477 7.68 9.17 -8.17
CA ALA A 477 6.90 9.86 -9.20
C ALA A 477 6.10 11.07 -8.65
N ILE A 478 5.47 10.93 -7.48
CA ILE A 478 4.66 11.99 -6.87
C ILE A 478 5.54 13.04 -6.17
N ALA A 479 6.67 12.68 -5.55
CA ALA A 479 7.58 13.68 -4.97
C ALA A 479 8.25 14.53 -6.06
N ALA A 480 8.57 13.95 -7.23
CA ALA A 480 9.04 14.68 -8.40
C ALA A 480 7.98 15.67 -8.93
N ALA A 481 6.69 15.32 -8.88
CA ALA A 481 5.60 16.16 -9.38
C ALA A 481 5.01 17.14 -8.34
N THR A 482 5.23 16.95 -7.04
CA THR A 482 4.50 17.71 -5.99
C THR A 482 5.37 18.26 -4.86
N GLY A 483 6.69 18.09 -4.89
CA GLY A 483 7.60 18.71 -3.92
C GLY A 483 7.69 17.95 -2.58
N GLY A 484 8.22 16.73 -2.63
CA GLY A 484 8.69 16.01 -1.44
C GLY A 484 7.85 14.81 -0.98
N LEU A 485 8.51 13.88 -0.28
CA LEU A 485 7.91 12.65 0.23
C LEU A 485 6.85 12.89 1.32
N GLY A 486 6.98 13.98 2.09
CA GLY A 486 6.04 14.32 3.16
C GLY A 486 4.61 14.52 2.67
N ARG A 487 4.40 15.26 1.56
CA ARG A 487 3.07 15.43 0.93
C ARG A 487 2.42 14.09 0.61
N ALA A 488 3.14 13.19 -0.07
CA ALA A 488 2.66 11.85 -0.38
C ALA A 488 2.28 11.06 0.89
N ALA A 489 3.15 11.07 1.91
CA ALA A 489 2.89 10.40 3.19
C ALA A 489 1.63 10.92 3.91
N SER A 490 1.43 12.25 3.93
CA SER A 490 0.28 12.89 4.59
C SER A 490 -1.09 12.48 4.00
N ILE A 491 -1.13 12.08 2.73
CA ILE A 491 -2.34 11.59 2.04
C ILE A 491 -2.43 10.06 2.17
N ALA A 492 -1.31 9.35 2.06
CA ALA A 492 -1.24 7.89 2.10
C ALA A 492 -1.78 7.30 3.42
N ILE A 493 -1.36 7.86 4.56
CA ILE A 493 -1.73 7.38 5.90
C ILE A 493 -3.25 7.36 6.13
N PRO A 494 -4.01 8.46 5.94
CA PRO A 494 -5.46 8.46 6.16
C PRO A 494 -6.22 7.60 5.15
N VAL A 495 -5.76 7.53 3.89
CA VAL A 495 -6.36 6.64 2.88
C VAL A 495 -6.21 5.17 3.29
N LEU A 496 -5.02 4.76 3.71
CA LEU A 496 -4.75 3.42 4.22
C LEU A 496 -5.60 3.09 5.46
N ALA A 497 -5.71 4.02 6.41
CA ALA A 497 -6.54 3.86 7.60
C ALA A 497 -8.04 3.67 7.25
N VAL A 498 -8.56 4.43 6.30
CA VAL A 498 -9.94 4.28 5.79
C VAL A 498 -10.14 2.94 5.10
N ILE A 499 -9.21 2.47 4.26
CA ILE A 499 -9.35 1.18 3.59
C ILE A 499 -9.27 0.02 4.60
N VAL A 500 -8.38 0.08 5.59
CA VAL A 500 -8.33 -0.90 6.70
C VAL A 500 -9.64 -0.88 7.49
N ALA A 501 -10.19 0.29 7.82
CA ALA A 501 -11.49 0.42 8.49
C ALA A 501 -12.64 -0.20 7.65
N ILE A 502 -12.65 0.01 6.34
CA ILE A 502 -13.60 -0.63 5.41
C ILE A 502 -13.38 -2.15 5.36
N GLY A 503 -12.13 -2.62 5.34
CA GLY A 503 -11.79 -4.05 5.37
C GLY A 503 -12.30 -4.73 6.64
N LEU A 504 -12.07 -4.13 7.81
CA LEU A 504 -12.60 -4.56 9.11
C LEU A 504 -14.14 -4.54 9.14
N TRP A 505 -14.76 -3.51 8.56
CA TRP A 505 -16.22 -3.42 8.41
C TRP A 505 -16.79 -4.52 7.51
N ILE A 506 -16.20 -4.77 6.34
CA ILE A 506 -16.58 -5.84 5.41
C ILE A 506 -16.38 -7.22 6.06
N GLY A 507 -15.28 -7.39 6.80
CA GLY A 507 -14.90 -8.61 7.51
C GLY A 507 -15.88 -8.94 8.63
N LYS A 508 -16.15 -8.00 9.54
CA LYS A 508 -17.16 -8.17 10.59
C LYS A 508 -18.56 -8.35 9.99
N ARG A 509 -18.88 -7.61 8.92
CA ARG A 509 -20.15 -7.79 8.18
C ARG A 509 -20.26 -9.17 7.49
N SER A 510 -19.14 -9.85 7.25
CA SER A 510 -19.10 -11.16 6.59
C SER A 510 -19.58 -12.32 7.48
N GLN A 511 -19.49 -12.16 8.81
CA GLN A 511 -19.90 -13.15 9.83
C GLN A 511 -21.42 -13.37 9.92
N GLY A 512 -22.20 -12.67 9.09
CA GLY A 512 -23.66 -12.69 9.17
C GLY A 512 -24.20 -11.92 10.36
N GLN A 513 -25.51 -12.04 10.60
CA GLN A 513 -26.22 -11.50 11.75
C GLN A 513 -27.48 -12.34 11.97
N ARG A 514 -27.62 -12.97 13.14
CA ARG A 514 -28.76 -13.81 13.50
C ARG A 514 -29.98 -12.96 13.85
N ASN A 515 -31.16 -13.46 13.52
CA ASN A 515 -32.43 -12.89 14.00
C ASN A 515 -32.75 -13.48 15.40
N PRO A 516 -33.82 -13.01 16.08
CA PRO A 516 -34.17 -13.50 17.43
C PRO A 516 -34.39 -15.02 17.52
N ALA A 517 -35.04 -15.63 16.52
CA ALA A 517 -35.27 -17.07 16.50
C ALA A 517 -33.97 -17.86 16.32
N GLY A 518 -33.11 -17.45 15.38
CA GLY A 518 -31.79 -18.05 15.19
C GLY A 518 -30.89 -17.88 16.40
N ARG A 519 -30.98 -16.74 17.10
CA ARG A 519 -30.24 -16.51 18.33
C ARG A 519 -30.77 -17.35 19.50
N ALA A 520 -32.08 -17.57 19.62
CA ALA A 520 -32.64 -18.51 20.61
C ALA A 520 -32.11 -19.95 20.40
N VAL A 521 -32.09 -20.45 19.16
CA VAL A 521 -31.47 -21.77 18.88
C VAL A 521 -29.96 -21.75 19.19
N THR A 522 -29.25 -20.66 18.89
CA THR A 522 -27.83 -20.52 19.21
C THR A 522 -27.57 -20.48 20.73
N ASP A 523 -28.43 -19.83 21.52
CA ASP A 523 -28.33 -19.83 22.99
C ASP A 523 -28.51 -21.27 23.55
N GLN A 524 -29.44 -22.07 23.01
CA GLN A 524 -29.58 -23.50 23.38
C GLN A 524 -28.32 -24.31 23.03
N LEU A 525 -27.75 -24.07 21.83
CA LEU A 525 -26.52 -24.73 21.36
C LEU A 525 -25.31 -24.35 22.23
N ILE A 526 -25.19 -23.08 22.63
CA ILE A 526 -24.17 -22.63 23.58
C ILE A 526 -24.35 -23.32 24.93
N GLY A 527 -25.58 -23.38 25.46
CA GLY A 527 -25.87 -24.09 26.71
C GLY A 527 -25.45 -25.57 26.66
N PHE A 528 -25.69 -26.26 25.54
CA PHE A 528 -25.30 -27.65 25.34
C PHE A 528 -23.79 -27.83 25.09
N ARG A 529 -23.15 -26.87 24.40
CA ARG A 529 -21.70 -26.80 24.26
C ARG A 529 -21.02 -26.63 25.62
N THR A 530 -21.57 -25.79 26.49
CA THR A 530 -21.07 -25.62 27.86
C THR A 530 -21.19 -26.93 28.64
N TYR A 531 -22.32 -27.64 28.55
CA TYR A 531 -22.47 -28.98 29.14
C TYR A 531 -21.38 -29.95 28.65
N LEU A 532 -21.16 -30.09 27.34
CA LEU A 532 -20.10 -30.96 26.80
C LEU A 532 -18.67 -30.48 27.15
N ALA A 533 -18.49 -29.20 27.48
CA ALA A 533 -17.21 -28.62 27.88
C ALA A 533 -16.93 -28.68 29.39
N THR A 534 -17.95 -28.77 30.24
CA THR A 534 -17.81 -28.79 31.71
C THR A 534 -18.13 -30.14 32.35
N ALA A 535 -19.01 -30.96 31.76
CA ALA A 535 -19.43 -32.22 32.35
C ALA A 535 -18.23 -33.15 32.65
N GLU A 536 -18.16 -33.63 33.89
CA GLU A 536 -17.19 -34.61 34.38
C GLU A 536 -17.76 -36.04 34.22
N ALA A 537 -16.90 -37.05 34.17
CA ALA A 537 -17.28 -38.42 33.84
C ALA A 537 -18.28 -39.04 34.84
N ASP A 538 -18.24 -38.62 36.10
CA ASP A 538 -19.10 -39.04 37.19
C ASP A 538 -20.43 -38.26 37.27
N GLN A 539 -20.48 -37.03 36.75
CA GLN A 539 -21.68 -36.20 36.70
C GLN A 539 -22.65 -36.57 35.56
N LEU A 540 -22.18 -37.32 34.56
CA LEU A 540 -23.01 -37.84 33.48
C LEU A 540 -24.01 -38.87 34.04
N ARG A 541 -25.31 -38.51 34.03
CA ARG A 541 -26.39 -39.44 34.38
C ARG A 541 -26.60 -40.41 33.22
N PHE A 542 -26.14 -41.65 33.41
CA PHE A 542 -26.43 -42.75 32.50
C PHE A 542 -27.86 -43.23 32.73
N GLU A 543 -28.76 -42.87 31.83
CA GLU A 543 -30.05 -43.54 31.69
C GLU A 543 -29.75 -44.96 31.16
N GLU A 544 -30.12 -45.99 31.92
CA GLU A 544 -29.73 -47.39 31.69
C GLU A 544 -30.24 -47.91 30.34
N GLY A 545 -29.42 -47.80 29.28
CA GLY A 545 -29.65 -48.47 27.99
C GLY A 545 -29.42 -47.65 26.71
N GLU A 546 -29.34 -46.32 26.77
CA GLU A 546 -28.99 -45.52 25.57
C GLU A 546 -27.48 -45.21 25.51
N ASP A 547 -26.88 -45.40 24.32
CA ASP A 547 -25.53 -44.95 24.00
C ASP A 547 -25.50 -43.42 23.79
N ILE A 548 -25.58 -42.68 24.90
CA ILE A 548 -25.47 -41.22 24.93
C ILE A 548 -24.12 -40.71 24.41
N PHE A 549 -23.08 -41.55 24.39
CA PHE A 549 -21.80 -41.19 23.81
C PHE A 549 -21.93 -41.03 22.29
N SER A 550 -22.38 -42.08 21.59
CA SER A 550 -22.50 -42.05 20.14
C SER A 550 -23.49 -40.97 19.71
N LYS A 551 -24.57 -40.79 20.47
CA LYS A 551 -25.57 -39.73 20.30
C LYS A 551 -25.01 -38.30 20.36
N TYR A 552 -23.96 -38.05 21.14
CA TYR A 552 -23.39 -36.71 21.34
C TYR A 552 -22.01 -36.49 20.70
N LEU A 553 -21.33 -37.53 20.22
CA LEU A 553 -20.06 -37.40 19.50
C LEU A 553 -20.14 -36.45 18.28
N PRO A 554 -21.17 -36.50 17.39
CA PRO A 554 -21.30 -35.54 16.30
C PRO A 554 -21.30 -34.08 16.75
N TRP A 555 -21.99 -33.79 17.86
CA TRP A 555 -22.06 -32.47 18.47
C TRP A 555 -20.71 -32.04 19.06
N ALA A 556 -20.00 -32.97 19.72
CA ALA A 556 -18.64 -32.72 20.19
C ALA A 556 -17.68 -32.39 19.04
N ILE A 557 -17.81 -33.03 17.87
CA ILE A 557 -17.04 -32.69 16.66
C ILE A 557 -17.40 -31.28 16.17
N ALA A 558 -18.70 -30.99 15.98
CA ALA A 558 -19.16 -29.67 15.52
C ALA A 558 -18.76 -28.51 16.46
N PHE A 559 -18.57 -28.78 17.76
CA PHE A 559 -18.18 -27.77 18.74
C PHE A 559 -16.65 -27.67 18.97
N GLY A 560 -15.85 -28.53 18.34
CA GLY A 560 -14.40 -28.61 18.57
C GLY A 560 -14.01 -29.21 19.93
N LEU A 561 -14.86 -30.07 20.50
CA LEU A 561 -14.72 -30.71 21.80
C LEU A 561 -14.44 -32.23 21.73
N ALA A 562 -14.31 -32.81 20.53
CA ALA A 562 -14.14 -34.25 20.31
C ALA A 562 -13.03 -34.88 21.16
N ASP A 563 -11.84 -34.27 21.23
CA ASP A 563 -10.71 -34.77 22.04
C ASP A 563 -10.97 -34.78 23.54
N ARG A 564 -11.81 -33.86 24.05
CA ARG A 564 -12.24 -33.85 25.45
C ARG A 564 -13.27 -34.95 25.67
N TRP A 565 -14.28 -35.01 24.79
CA TRP A 565 -15.37 -35.99 24.85
C TRP A 565 -14.84 -37.42 24.86
N GLN A 566 -13.90 -37.73 23.96
CA GLN A 566 -13.25 -39.04 23.91
C GLN A 566 -12.48 -39.37 25.21
N ARG A 567 -11.77 -38.41 25.82
CA ARG A 567 -11.03 -38.64 27.08
C ARG A 567 -11.96 -38.99 28.23
N VAL A 568 -13.11 -38.33 28.32
CA VAL A 568 -14.18 -38.67 29.28
C VAL A 568 -14.66 -40.11 29.04
N CYS A 569 -14.84 -40.51 27.78
CA CYS A 569 -15.30 -41.86 27.45
C CYS A 569 -14.24 -42.95 27.69
N ALA A 570 -12.96 -42.68 27.43
CA ALA A 570 -11.87 -43.59 27.80
C ALA A 570 -11.82 -43.85 29.32
N GLN A 571 -12.06 -42.83 30.15
CA GLN A 571 -12.19 -43.00 31.60
C GLN A 571 -13.41 -43.87 31.98
N LEU A 572 -14.54 -43.70 31.29
CA LEU A 572 -15.75 -44.48 31.52
C LEU A 572 -15.63 -45.96 31.11
N VAL A 573 -14.94 -46.23 29.99
CA VAL A 573 -14.58 -47.60 29.57
C VAL A 573 -13.64 -48.23 30.60
N ALA A 574 -12.61 -47.52 31.04
CA ALA A 574 -11.69 -48.00 32.07
C ALA A 574 -12.39 -48.24 33.43
N ALA A 575 -13.46 -47.49 33.72
CA ALA A 575 -14.32 -47.69 34.88
C ALA A 575 -15.41 -48.77 34.68
N GLY A 576 -15.45 -49.45 33.53
CA GLY A 576 -16.41 -50.51 33.20
C GLY A 576 -17.87 -50.03 33.05
N ARG A 577 -18.10 -48.73 32.83
CA ARG A 577 -19.45 -48.14 32.78
C ARG A 577 -20.08 -48.11 31.39
N ILE A 578 -19.29 -48.22 30.33
CA ILE A 578 -19.74 -48.22 28.93
C ILE A 578 -18.95 -49.25 28.10
N THR A 579 -19.45 -49.63 26.93
CA THR A 579 -18.79 -50.59 26.04
C THR A 579 -17.51 -50.00 25.41
N PRO A 580 -16.47 -50.82 25.18
CA PRO A 580 -15.17 -50.36 24.68
C PRO A 580 -15.16 -49.99 23.19
N ASP A 581 -16.20 -50.36 22.43
CA ASP A 581 -16.32 -50.06 21.01
C ASP A 581 -17.75 -49.58 20.69
N PRO A 582 -17.92 -48.49 19.92
CA PRO A 582 -19.22 -48.04 19.47
C PRO A 582 -19.66 -48.79 18.21
N TYR A 583 -20.96 -49.11 18.12
CA TYR A 583 -21.54 -49.98 17.09
C TYR A 583 -21.38 -49.51 15.62
N TRP A 584 -21.10 -48.22 15.41
CA TRP A 584 -20.92 -47.61 14.08
C TRP A 584 -19.46 -47.65 13.59
N TYR A 585 -18.53 -48.16 14.40
CA TYR A 585 -17.11 -48.31 14.10
C TYR A 585 -16.70 -49.79 14.03
N SER A 586 -15.70 -50.10 13.21
CA SER A 586 -15.06 -51.41 13.14
C SER A 586 -13.55 -51.24 13.01
N GLY A 587 -12.79 -51.78 13.96
CA GLY A 587 -11.33 -51.67 14.00
C GLY A 587 -10.77 -51.99 15.40
N PRO A 588 -9.50 -51.63 15.66
CA PRO A 588 -8.90 -51.73 16.99
C PRO A 588 -9.64 -50.88 18.04
N ALA A 589 -9.62 -51.33 19.30
CA ALA A 589 -10.41 -50.82 20.41
C ALA A 589 -10.49 -49.28 20.47
N TYR A 590 -11.70 -48.74 20.30
CA TYR A 590 -11.93 -47.35 19.89
C TYR A 590 -11.46 -46.28 20.89
N TYR A 591 -11.56 -46.53 22.20
CA TYR A 591 -11.13 -45.57 23.23
C TYR A 591 -9.79 -45.91 23.90
N SER A 592 -9.31 -47.14 23.80
CA SER A 592 -8.16 -47.65 24.55
C SER A 592 -6.94 -47.96 23.69
N SER A 593 -7.08 -48.04 22.36
CA SER A 593 -5.92 -47.98 21.47
C SER A 593 -5.35 -46.56 21.42
N GLY A 594 -4.06 -46.44 21.09
CA GLY A 594 -3.42 -45.13 20.86
C GLY A 594 -3.94 -44.37 19.62
N PHE A 595 -4.96 -44.92 18.96
CA PHE A 595 -5.64 -44.38 17.80
C PHE A 595 -6.92 -43.68 18.26
N ALA A 596 -6.88 -42.35 18.32
CA ALA A 596 -7.89 -41.56 19.00
C ALA A 596 -9.11 -41.23 18.12
N ALA A 597 -10.32 -41.18 18.69
CA ALA A 597 -11.51 -40.57 18.05
C ALA A 597 -11.25 -39.15 17.52
N GLY A 598 -10.40 -38.38 18.21
CA GLY A 598 -9.85 -37.12 17.70
C GLY A 598 -9.19 -37.26 16.34
N SER A 599 -8.36 -38.30 16.14
CA SER A 599 -7.71 -38.58 14.86
C SER A 599 -8.67 -39.00 13.75
N ILE A 600 -9.74 -39.75 14.05
CA ILE A 600 -10.79 -40.04 13.04
C ILE A 600 -11.50 -38.75 12.64
N SER A 601 -11.89 -37.93 13.62
CA SER A 601 -12.57 -36.65 13.37
C SER A 601 -11.70 -35.69 12.54
N GLN A 602 -10.39 -35.64 12.85
CA GLN A 602 -9.40 -34.86 12.13
C GLN A 602 -9.15 -35.41 10.72
N THR A 603 -9.01 -36.73 10.54
CA THR A 603 -8.81 -37.37 9.23
C THR A 603 -10.02 -37.16 8.32
N VAL A 604 -11.24 -37.35 8.83
CA VAL A 604 -12.48 -37.05 8.08
C VAL A 604 -12.56 -35.57 7.72
N ALA A 605 -12.19 -34.64 8.59
CA ALA A 605 -12.15 -33.22 8.23
C ALA A 605 -11.07 -32.92 7.17
N ASN A 606 -9.85 -33.45 7.34
CA ASN A 606 -8.72 -33.26 6.43
C ASN A 606 -8.96 -33.83 5.02
N THR A 607 -9.80 -34.87 4.92
CA THR A 607 -10.27 -35.49 3.66
C THR A 607 -10.93 -34.48 2.70
N PHE A 608 -11.58 -33.44 3.25
CA PHE A 608 -12.34 -32.45 2.51
C PHE A 608 -11.60 -31.11 2.27
N ASP A 609 -10.33 -31.02 2.70
CA ASP A 609 -9.49 -29.84 2.50
C ASP A 609 -8.90 -29.75 1.08
N PRO A 610 -8.59 -28.53 0.59
CA PRO A 610 -7.98 -28.34 -0.73
C PRO A 610 -6.50 -28.82 -0.78
N PRO A 611 -6.01 -29.22 -1.98
CA PRO A 611 -4.61 -29.62 -2.18
C PRO A 611 -3.62 -28.43 -2.13
N PRO A 612 -2.32 -28.68 -1.85
CA PRO A 612 -1.30 -27.63 -1.65
C PRO A 612 -0.75 -27.00 -2.96
N ALA A 613 -0.03 -25.88 -2.82
CA ALA A 613 0.52 -25.06 -3.92
C ALA A 613 2.04 -24.72 -3.75
N PRO A 614 2.79 -24.42 -4.83
CA PRO A 614 4.25 -24.20 -4.81
C PRO A 614 4.69 -22.74 -4.51
N ALA A 615 5.98 -22.53 -4.21
CA ALA A 615 6.57 -21.23 -3.82
C ALA A 615 8.00 -20.98 -4.38
N GLY A 616 8.47 -19.71 -4.36
CA GLY A 616 9.81 -19.28 -4.82
C GLY A 616 10.28 -17.95 -4.19
N SER A 617 11.57 -17.58 -4.35
CA SER A 617 12.27 -16.53 -3.55
C SER A 617 13.34 -15.72 -4.32
N GLY A 618 13.80 -14.58 -3.77
CA GLY A 618 14.96 -13.80 -4.26
C GLY A 618 15.38 -12.64 -3.31
N GLY A 619 16.59 -12.06 -3.46
CA GLY A 619 17.14 -10.98 -2.61
C GLY A 619 18.39 -10.25 -3.19
N GLY A 620 18.96 -9.26 -2.47
CA GLY A 620 20.18 -8.49 -2.85
C GLY A 620 20.41 -7.18 -2.02
N GLY A 621 21.60 -6.54 -2.06
CA GLY A 621 21.97 -5.30 -1.30
C GLY A 621 23.26 -4.56 -1.80
N GLY A 622 23.74 -3.47 -1.14
CA GLY A 622 25.00 -2.71 -1.48
C GLY A 622 25.07 -1.20 -1.02
N SER A 623 26.25 -0.50 -1.06
CA SER A 623 26.54 0.79 -0.31
C SER A 623 27.64 1.80 -0.83
N SER A 624 27.64 3.10 -0.37
CA SER A 624 28.77 4.11 -0.13
C SER A 624 29.68 4.71 -1.29
N SER A 625 30.44 5.87 -1.26
CA SER A 625 30.57 7.18 -0.50
C SER A 625 31.68 8.17 -1.13
N GLY A 626 31.94 9.43 -0.66
CA GLY A 626 32.98 10.40 -1.25
C GLY A 626 33.44 11.68 -0.42
N PHE A 627 34.21 12.67 -1.00
CA PHE A 627 34.42 14.15 -0.71
C PHE A 627 35.81 14.85 -1.05
N SER A 628 35.96 16.20 -0.93
CA SER A 628 36.61 17.16 -1.90
C SER A 628 37.46 18.40 -1.40
N GLY A 629 37.80 19.34 -2.34
CA GLY A 629 38.41 20.71 -2.17
C GLY A 629 38.03 21.69 -3.31
N GLY A 630 38.35 23.00 -3.23
CA GLY A 630 37.74 24.13 -4.00
C GLY A 630 38.06 24.31 -5.50
N SER A 631 37.16 24.93 -6.28
CA SER A 631 36.98 24.59 -7.71
C SER A 631 36.15 25.54 -8.61
N SER A 632 36.10 25.23 -9.92
CA SER A 632 35.06 25.60 -10.88
C SER A 632 33.68 25.07 -10.45
N GLY A 633 32.60 25.83 -10.70
CA GLY A 633 31.27 25.49 -10.20
C GLY A 633 31.12 25.67 -8.68
N GLY A 634 31.96 26.54 -8.10
CA GLY A 634 32.06 26.84 -6.66
C GLY A 634 32.24 28.33 -6.35
N GLY A 635 32.20 29.19 -7.38
CA GLY A 635 31.92 30.61 -7.20
C GLY A 635 30.43 30.82 -6.99
N GLY A 636 29.99 32.08 -6.89
CA GLY A 636 28.57 32.39 -6.86
C GLY A 636 27.95 32.48 -8.26
N GLY A 637 26.65 32.20 -8.35
CA GLY A 637 25.84 32.49 -9.53
C GLY A 637 26.06 31.54 -10.70
N GLY A 638 26.09 32.09 -11.92
CA GLY A 638 26.18 31.29 -13.14
C GLY A 638 24.93 30.46 -13.43
N GLY A 639 25.05 29.47 -14.32
CA GLY A 639 23.99 28.49 -14.55
C GLY A 639 24.19 27.67 -15.81
N GLY A 640 23.24 27.73 -16.74
CA GLY A 640 23.23 26.92 -17.97
C GLY A 640 22.76 27.70 -19.19
N THR A 641 23.17 27.25 -20.38
CA THR A 641 22.63 27.69 -21.66
C THR A 641 22.27 26.48 -22.55
N SER A 642 21.09 26.47 -23.15
CA SER A 642 20.62 25.41 -24.06
C SER A 642 19.65 25.97 -25.13
N SER A 643 19.37 25.21 -26.18
CA SER A 643 18.33 25.55 -27.17
C SER A 643 16.93 25.08 -26.76
N TRP A 644 15.88 25.66 -27.35
CA TRP A 644 14.53 25.11 -27.32
C TRP A 644 13.76 25.37 -28.64
#